data_AF-A0A8T4VXL6-F1
#
_entry.id   AF-A0A8T4VXL6-F1
#
_cell.length_a   1.000
_cell.length_b   1.000
_cell.length_c   1.000
_cell.angle_alpha   90.00
_cell.angle_beta   90.00
_cell.angle_gamma   90.00
#
_symmetry.space_group_name_H-M   'P 1'
#
loop_
_entity.id
_entity.type
_entity.pdbx_description
1 polymer ?
#
loop_
_entity_poly.entity_id
_entity_poly.type
_entity_poly.pdbx_seq_one_letter_code
_entity_poly.pdbx_strand_id
1 'polypeptide(L)'
;QYINSYVKPGSHMLPLSINKEMQQTSVEQMDMSVYTSDTPFPDNEYAVKIGSGINDNHEHVTFVTVEWYPVQYIPTTGELITYNNAEIDVSYKQSQQSPFPETSTYDLVIIAPNEFSTALQPLIDHKNNRGIETTLKTTEGIYAEYDGIDEAEQIKYFIKDAVETWGTSYVLLIGGLKSTVYAKPRDNMNLGASGWHVPVRYTNMYDDPAFPLAEDSLHDPGVISDLYYADLYKEGGIFTDWDSNNDGVYLAMGKPGVDDDENIDFYPDVSLSRLACRNIEEVNTVVNKIITYENTPIDPSWFEKMIVVSGDGFLDQEDLNIKWDTTEIPDDDYTIYAQSFNPEGEHGYITNVNVTKDKDAESKITYSHNDHLNPAIKDAFTTSFPTDPVAEIVSVSEGDILGNTDISFDPPSNDYCNEFFFWANVSYVDEVLTIRGKSYDPKPYGNLSSIHIWIKDSDGNTVFSEWRNNTEMYYEGEWTTGEKALLGRGGALYYMPEEFEKEILWTSNGELQGTDDVLSAINGGSGFLFFSGHGSPNVWADQYPGIPGDRAHSSVTGMEVTKLSLWNVLGLLTGSRNLDDLTPMYPMDLLSNGEKLPIAVVGGCHNSQFNVSMIPGVREGLEILFPSIGHSSMWCHGYAVPETFSWRLIQNPNGGAIASMGNTGLGYGMPGKELTTGGGDSWITIEFFRQYGEQGQEILGDTYRQTLNSYIDTFDMTDLSAGHPKTITQWVLLGDPTLKIGGYE
;
A
#
# COMPACT_ATOMS: atom_id res chain seq x y z
N GLN A 1 24.11 -16.39 24.45
CA GLN A 1 25.25 -16.00 23.59
C GLN A 1 25.51 -14.51 23.83
N TYR A 2 26.68 -13.96 23.49
CA TYR A 2 26.93 -12.51 23.63
C TYR A 2 27.30 -11.91 22.28
N ILE A 3 26.75 -10.75 21.97
CA ILE A 3 27.05 -9.97 20.77
C ILE A 3 27.72 -8.65 21.16
N ASN A 4 28.59 -8.14 20.27
CA ASN A 4 29.36 -6.92 20.50
C ASN A 4 28.71 -5.67 19.86
N SER A 5 27.48 -5.81 19.40
CA SER A 5 26.72 -4.78 18.69
C SER A 5 25.24 -4.96 19.03
N TYR A 6 24.45 -3.89 18.93
CA TYR A 6 23.02 -3.97 19.16
C TYR A 6 22.34 -4.82 18.07
N VAL A 7 21.31 -5.58 18.46
CA VAL A 7 20.31 -6.06 17.49
C VAL A 7 19.67 -4.82 16.87
N LYS A 8 19.44 -4.82 15.55
CA LYS A 8 18.77 -3.71 14.87
C LYS A 8 17.30 -3.64 15.34
N PRO A 9 16.72 -2.45 15.57
CA PRO A 9 15.26 -2.33 15.71
C PRO A 9 14.53 -2.95 14.51
N GLY A 10 13.29 -3.42 14.73
CA GLY A 10 12.43 -3.82 13.61
C GLY A 10 12.20 -2.64 12.67
N SER A 11 12.06 -2.90 11.37
CA SER A 11 11.70 -1.82 10.44
C SER A 11 10.20 -1.50 10.55
N HIS A 12 9.81 -0.32 10.08
CA HIS A 12 8.44 0.20 10.21
C HIS A 12 7.82 0.51 8.84
N MET A 13 6.50 0.51 8.76
CA MET A 13 5.79 0.74 7.50
C MET A 13 5.58 2.25 7.23
N LEU A 14 5.57 2.64 5.96
CA LEU A 14 5.41 4.02 5.48
C LEU A 14 4.15 4.18 4.60
N PRO A 15 3.39 5.28 4.72
CA PRO A 15 2.30 5.59 3.80
C PRO A 15 2.72 5.67 2.32
N LEU A 16 1.94 5.02 1.44
CA LEU A 16 2.11 4.96 -0.02
C LEU A 16 1.33 6.07 -0.77
N SER A 17 1.31 7.28 -0.23
CA SER A 17 0.56 8.42 -0.81
C SER A 17 1.34 9.08 -1.96
N ILE A 18 0.64 9.86 -2.80
CA ILE A 18 1.21 10.61 -3.94
C ILE A 18 1.60 12.06 -3.53
N ASN A 19 1.37 12.46 -2.28
CA ASN A 19 1.56 13.85 -1.83
C ASN A 19 3.04 14.30 -1.86
N LYS A 20 3.25 15.54 -2.31
CA LYS A 20 4.54 16.22 -2.49
C LYS A 20 5.10 16.90 -1.24
N GLU A 21 4.47 16.69 -0.09
CA GLU A 21 4.84 17.35 1.17
C GLU A 21 5.32 16.29 2.15
N MET A 22 6.52 15.74 1.91
CA MET A 22 7.19 14.88 2.87
C MET A 22 8.44 15.55 3.45
N GLN A 23 8.36 16.32 4.53
CA GLN A 23 9.57 16.88 5.13
C GLN A 23 9.74 16.48 6.60
N GLN A 24 10.96 15.98 6.87
CA GLN A 24 11.65 15.78 8.14
C GLN A 24 10.81 15.33 9.34
N THR A 25 10.97 14.05 9.67
CA THR A 25 11.52 13.72 10.98
C THR A 25 12.64 12.69 10.79
N SER A 26 13.66 12.77 11.61
CA SER A 26 14.77 11.81 11.65
C SER A 26 14.79 11.27 13.06
N VAL A 27 14.61 9.97 13.29
CA VAL A 27 15.54 9.23 14.15
C VAL A 27 15.49 7.73 13.80
N GLU A 28 16.65 7.10 13.62
CA GLU A 28 16.85 5.69 14.00
C GLU A 28 16.58 5.56 15.51
N GLN A 29 15.32 5.65 15.92
CA GLN A 29 14.98 5.65 17.32
C GLN A 29 14.95 4.20 17.78
N MET A 30 16.13 3.72 18.22
CA MET A 30 16.16 2.70 19.25
C MET A 30 15.17 3.13 20.33
N ASP A 31 14.14 2.33 20.57
CA ASP A 31 13.29 2.53 21.74
C ASP A 31 14.19 2.39 22.96
N MET A 32 14.65 3.51 23.50
CA MET A 32 15.61 3.51 24.59
C MET A 32 15.01 2.88 25.85
N SER A 33 13.69 2.75 25.95
CA SER A 33 13.07 1.95 27.01
C SER A 33 13.45 0.47 26.89
N VAL A 34 13.56 -0.06 25.67
CA VAL A 34 14.09 -1.41 25.39
C VAL A 34 15.61 -1.43 25.44
N TYR A 35 16.28 -0.55 24.67
CA TYR A 35 17.74 -0.60 24.47
C TYR A 35 18.56 -0.24 25.72
N THR A 36 17.94 0.36 26.74
CA THR A 36 18.57 0.57 28.06
C THR A 36 18.10 -0.40 29.12
N SER A 37 17.27 -1.39 28.76
CA SER A 37 16.76 -2.40 29.67
C SER A 37 17.78 -3.51 29.96
N ASP A 38 17.72 -4.03 31.20
CA ASP A 38 18.36 -5.28 31.62
C ASP A 38 17.40 -6.48 31.61
N THR A 39 16.17 -6.29 31.15
CA THR A 39 15.21 -7.36 30.89
C THR A 39 15.38 -7.94 29.49
N PRO A 40 15.10 -9.24 29.28
CA PRO A 40 14.97 -9.81 27.94
C PRO A 40 13.88 -9.09 27.15
N PHE A 41 14.10 -8.94 25.84
CA PHE A 41 13.10 -8.52 24.86
C PHE A 41 12.95 -9.58 23.76
N PRO A 42 11.74 -10.04 23.44
CA PRO A 42 10.52 -9.87 24.24
C PRO A 42 10.71 -10.41 25.66
N ASP A 43 9.96 -9.87 26.62
CA ASP A 43 10.09 -10.22 28.05
C ASP A 43 9.47 -11.59 28.38
N ASN A 44 8.53 -12.05 27.56
CA ASN A 44 7.93 -13.38 27.60
C ASN A 44 8.59 -14.31 26.55
N GLU A 45 8.55 -15.62 26.76
CA GLU A 45 9.07 -16.60 25.78
C GLU A 45 8.06 -16.92 24.66
N TYR A 46 6.80 -16.56 24.85
CA TYR A 46 5.73 -16.74 23.87
C TYR A 46 4.57 -15.78 24.13
N ALA A 47 3.76 -15.54 23.10
CA ALA A 47 2.44 -14.92 23.21
C ALA A 47 1.36 -15.87 22.69
N VAL A 48 0.12 -15.66 23.14
CA VAL A 48 -1.04 -16.41 22.66
C VAL A 48 -2.11 -15.41 22.26
N LYS A 49 -2.58 -15.54 21.03
CA LYS A 49 -3.74 -14.83 20.51
C LYS A 49 -4.88 -15.82 20.33
N ILE A 50 -6.08 -15.39 20.74
CA ILE A 50 -7.30 -16.19 20.60
C ILE A 50 -8.32 -15.33 19.88
N GLY A 51 -8.94 -15.89 18.83
CA GLY A 51 -10.01 -15.25 18.10
C GLY A 51 -10.99 -16.25 17.52
N SER A 52 -12.09 -15.79 16.94
CA SER A 52 -13.10 -16.65 16.31
C SER A 52 -13.38 -16.22 14.87
N GLY A 53 -13.50 -17.19 13.96
CA GLY A 53 -13.77 -16.91 12.56
C GLY A 53 -13.88 -18.19 11.74
N ILE A 54 -13.84 -18.09 10.42
CA ILE A 54 -13.90 -19.27 9.53
C ILE A 54 -12.51 -19.68 9.02
N ASN A 55 -12.15 -20.96 9.18
CA ASN A 55 -10.90 -21.56 8.69
C ASN A 55 -10.92 -21.94 7.19
N ASP A 56 -9.82 -22.52 6.68
CA ASP A 56 -9.71 -22.98 5.29
C ASP A 56 -10.72 -24.07 4.88
N ASN A 57 -11.22 -24.84 5.85
CA ASN A 57 -12.21 -25.89 5.64
C ASN A 57 -13.65 -25.37 5.69
N HIS A 58 -13.83 -24.05 5.77
CA HIS A 58 -15.13 -23.39 5.87
C HIS A 58 -15.89 -23.73 7.16
N GLU A 59 -15.17 -23.92 8.25
CA GLU A 59 -15.71 -24.20 9.58
C GLU A 59 -15.51 -22.99 10.50
N HIS A 60 -16.55 -22.60 11.26
CA HIS A 60 -16.38 -21.66 12.37
C HIS A 60 -15.54 -22.31 13.47
N VAL A 61 -14.39 -21.70 13.78
CA VAL A 61 -13.42 -22.19 14.74
C VAL A 61 -13.02 -21.09 15.73
N THR A 62 -12.42 -21.53 16.84
CA THR A 62 -11.59 -20.66 17.67
C THR A 62 -10.14 -20.84 17.24
N PHE A 63 -9.54 -19.77 16.72
CA PHE A 63 -8.11 -19.72 16.43
C PHE A 63 -7.34 -19.59 17.75
N VAL A 64 -6.26 -20.38 17.88
CA VAL A 64 -5.31 -20.30 18.99
C VAL A 64 -3.93 -20.21 18.36
N THR A 65 -3.44 -18.97 18.21
CA THR A 65 -2.17 -18.67 17.56
C THR A 65 -1.11 -18.50 18.65
N VAL A 66 -0.09 -19.37 18.63
CA VAL A 66 1.01 -19.37 19.60
C VAL A 66 2.26 -18.82 18.93
N GLU A 67 2.63 -17.59 19.27
CA GLU A 67 3.87 -16.97 18.83
C GLU A 67 4.98 -17.35 19.78
N TRP A 68 5.94 -18.15 19.32
CA TRP A 68 7.09 -18.53 20.13
C TRP A 68 8.28 -17.62 19.83
N TYR A 69 8.94 -17.10 20.86
CA TYR A 69 10.12 -16.25 20.77
C TYR A 69 11.39 -17.07 21.14
N PRO A 70 11.97 -17.84 20.19
CA PRO A 70 13.12 -18.71 20.47
C PRO A 70 14.41 -17.94 20.77
N VAL A 71 14.43 -16.63 20.54
CA VAL A 71 15.56 -15.75 20.79
C VAL A 71 15.05 -14.51 21.53
N GLN A 72 15.62 -14.23 22.71
CA GLN A 72 15.40 -12.99 23.45
C GLN A 72 16.71 -12.23 23.58
N TYR A 73 16.66 -10.90 23.59
CA TYR A 73 17.82 -10.02 23.64
C TYR A 73 17.82 -9.17 24.91
N ILE A 74 18.94 -9.10 25.63
CA ILE A 74 19.16 -8.17 26.76
C ILE A 74 20.13 -7.08 26.29
N PRO A 75 19.63 -5.88 25.96
CA PRO A 75 20.43 -4.87 25.27
C PRO A 75 21.62 -4.34 26.07
N THR A 76 21.44 -4.09 27.36
CA THR A 76 22.50 -3.54 28.23
C THR A 76 23.73 -4.43 28.39
N THR A 77 23.57 -5.74 28.18
CA THR A 77 24.65 -6.73 28.34
C THR A 77 25.10 -7.33 27.00
N GLY A 78 24.32 -7.13 25.93
CA GLY A 78 24.55 -7.81 24.66
C GLY A 78 24.22 -9.31 24.73
N GLU A 79 23.43 -9.77 25.70
CA GLU A 79 23.12 -11.19 25.89
C GLU A 79 21.94 -11.63 25.00
N LEU A 80 22.10 -12.75 24.31
CA LEU A 80 21.05 -13.47 23.59
C LEU A 80 20.69 -14.75 24.35
N ILE A 81 19.44 -14.86 24.79
CA ILE A 81 18.88 -16.09 25.35
C ILE A 81 18.25 -16.88 24.20
N THR A 82 18.61 -18.15 24.05
CA THR A 82 18.17 -18.98 22.93
C THR A 82 17.55 -20.29 23.41
N TYR A 83 16.35 -20.60 22.93
CA TYR A 83 15.65 -21.86 23.21
C TYR A 83 15.71 -22.76 21.98
N ASN A 84 16.12 -24.03 22.17
CA ASN A 84 16.28 -24.96 21.05
C ASN A 84 15.01 -25.77 20.73
N ASN A 85 14.04 -25.77 21.64
CA ASN A 85 12.77 -26.48 21.51
C ASN A 85 11.73 -25.83 22.42
N ALA A 86 10.46 -26.03 22.05
CA ALA A 86 9.29 -25.75 22.86
C ALA A 86 8.36 -26.97 22.79
N GLU A 87 7.72 -27.31 23.91
CA GLU A 87 6.62 -28.28 23.98
C GLU A 87 5.35 -27.49 24.31
N ILE A 88 4.34 -27.59 23.44
CA ILE A 88 3.11 -26.79 23.54
C ILE A 88 1.96 -27.73 23.86
N ASP A 89 1.39 -27.57 25.06
CA ASP A 89 0.19 -28.28 25.52
C ASP A 89 -1.01 -27.33 25.55
N VAL A 90 -1.94 -27.50 24.61
CA VAL A 90 -3.18 -26.71 24.58
C VAL A 90 -4.30 -27.46 25.32
N SER A 91 -4.80 -26.86 26.39
CA SER A 91 -5.94 -27.37 27.16
C SER A 91 -7.12 -26.42 27.05
N TYR A 92 -8.26 -26.93 26.57
CA TYR A 92 -9.47 -26.12 26.39
C TYR A 92 -10.71 -26.88 26.88
N LYS A 93 -11.78 -26.12 27.15
CA LYS A 93 -13.08 -26.67 27.48
C LYS A 93 -13.93 -26.71 26.21
N GLN A 94 -14.14 -27.91 25.67
CA GLN A 94 -15.00 -28.08 24.51
C GLN A 94 -16.44 -27.61 24.81
N SER A 95 -16.99 -26.77 23.94
CA SER A 95 -18.40 -26.39 24.01
C SER A 95 -19.29 -27.63 23.84
N GLN A 96 -20.39 -27.68 24.57
CA GLN A 96 -21.36 -28.78 24.47
C GLN A 96 -22.36 -28.57 23.31
N GLN A 97 -22.43 -27.35 22.75
CA GLN A 97 -23.35 -26.98 21.68
C GLN A 97 -22.67 -25.99 20.72
N SER A 98 -22.88 -26.19 19.42
CA SER A 98 -22.58 -25.18 18.41
C SER A 98 -23.76 -24.20 18.33
N PRO A 99 -23.53 -22.88 18.29
CA PRO A 99 -24.60 -21.92 18.00
C PRO A 99 -25.02 -21.94 16.53
N PHE A 100 -24.24 -22.60 15.66
CA PHE A 100 -24.45 -22.63 14.21
C PHE A 100 -25.21 -23.89 13.78
N PRO A 101 -26.08 -23.80 12.74
CA PRO A 101 -26.79 -24.96 12.23
C PRO A 101 -25.86 -25.95 11.53
N GLU A 102 -26.18 -27.25 11.56
CA GLU A 102 -25.40 -28.29 10.88
C GLU A 102 -25.43 -28.17 9.34
N THR A 103 -26.48 -27.55 8.80
CA THR A 103 -26.68 -27.38 7.36
C THR A 103 -27.16 -25.98 7.06
N SER A 104 -26.57 -25.37 6.03
CA SER A 104 -27.00 -24.07 5.51
C SER A 104 -28.40 -24.16 4.86
N THR A 105 -29.21 -23.13 5.11
CA THR A 105 -30.47 -22.84 4.40
C THR A 105 -30.25 -21.83 3.28
N TYR A 106 -29.35 -20.86 3.50
CA TYR A 106 -28.91 -19.89 2.51
C TYR A 106 -27.40 -19.71 2.66
N ASP A 107 -26.64 -20.01 1.61
CA ASP A 107 -25.19 -19.87 1.59
C ASP A 107 -24.80 -18.39 1.45
N LEU A 108 -25.52 -17.68 0.57
CA LEU A 108 -25.31 -16.27 0.24
C LEU A 108 -26.53 -15.43 0.62
N VAL A 109 -26.27 -14.34 1.35
CA VAL A 109 -27.24 -13.27 1.56
C VAL A 109 -26.77 -12.01 0.83
N ILE A 110 -27.63 -11.49 -0.05
CA ILE A 110 -27.45 -10.18 -0.67
C ILE A 110 -28.17 -9.14 0.20
N ILE A 111 -27.46 -8.06 0.56
CA ILE A 111 -28.03 -6.92 1.30
C ILE A 111 -28.02 -5.68 0.39
N ALA A 112 -29.19 -5.15 0.07
CA ALA A 112 -29.33 -4.03 -0.87
C ALA A 112 -30.57 -3.17 -0.56
N PRO A 113 -30.68 -1.91 -1.03
CA PRO A 113 -31.94 -1.16 -0.92
C PRO A 113 -33.04 -1.80 -1.77
N ASN A 114 -34.30 -1.65 -1.35
CA ASN A 114 -35.44 -2.26 -2.04
C ASN A 114 -35.58 -1.81 -3.51
N GLU A 115 -35.06 -0.64 -3.87
CA GLU A 115 -35.07 -0.17 -5.26
C GLU A 115 -34.21 -1.02 -6.21
N PHE A 116 -33.23 -1.78 -5.69
CA PHE A 116 -32.38 -2.68 -6.49
C PHE A 116 -32.95 -4.10 -6.59
N SER A 117 -33.95 -4.47 -5.79
CA SER A 117 -34.48 -5.84 -5.71
C SER A 117 -34.81 -6.47 -7.07
N THR A 118 -35.42 -5.70 -7.99
CA THR A 118 -35.79 -6.23 -9.32
C THR A 118 -34.55 -6.48 -10.20
N ALA A 119 -33.55 -5.60 -10.13
CA ALA A 119 -32.32 -5.71 -10.92
C ALA A 119 -31.40 -6.83 -10.40
N LEU A 120 -31.58 -7.23 -9.13
CA LEU A 120 -30.81 -8.30 -8.48
C LEU A 120 -31.39 -9.70 -8.67
N GLN A 121 -32.67 -9.81 -9.03
CA GLN A 121 -33.31 -11.11 -9.24
C GLN A 121 -32.55 -12.02 -10.23
N PRO A 122 -32.01 -11.53 -11.37
CA PRO A 122 -31.21 -12.37 -12.27
C PRO A 122 -29.96 -12.97 -11.61
N LEU A 123 -29.29 -12.23 -10.71
CA LEU A 123 -28.12 -12.74 -9.98
C LEU A 123 -28.54 -13.82 -8.98
N ILE A 124 -29.62 -13.58 -8.23
CA ILE A 124 -30.17 -14.54 -7.27
C ILE A 124 -30.55 -15.85 -7.97
N ASP A 125 -31.27 -15.75 -9.10
CA ASP A 125 -31.65 -16.92 -9.90
C ASP A 125 -30.42 -17.63 -10.45
N HIS A 126 -29.41 -16.89 -10.90
CA HIS A 126 -28.16 -17.45 -11.39
C HIS A 126 -27.44 -18.27 -10.30
N LYS A 127 -27.24 -17.71 -9.10
CA LYS A 127 -26.56 -18.38 -7.99
C LYS A 127 -27.32 -19.61 -7.47
N ASN A 128 -28.63 -19.50 -7.33
CA ASN A 128 -29.48 -20.65 -6.98
C ASN A 128 -29.36 -21.79 -8.01
N ASN A 129 -29.34 -21.46 -9.31
CA ASN A 129 -29.14 -22.46 -10.38
C ASN A 129 -27.73 -23.10 -10.36
N ARG A 130 -26.76 -22.47 -9.67
CA ARG A 130 -25.41 -23.01 -9.44
C ARG A 130 -25.27 -23.75 -8.11
N GLY A 131 -26.35 -23.90 -7.36
CA GLY A 131 -26.33 -24.60 -6.07
C GLY A 131 -25.77 -23.76 -4.92
N ILE A 132 -25.78 -22.43 -5.08
CA ILE A 132 -25.47 -21.47 -4.01
C ILE A 132 -26.81 -20.88 -3.59
N GLU A 133 -27.40 -21.41 -2.51
CA GLU A 133 -28.72 -20.99 -2.07
C GLU A 133 -28.68 -19.52 -1.64
N THR A 134 -29.33 -18.67 -2.41
CA THR A 134 -29.19 -17.21 -2.33
C THR A 134 -30.50 -16.53 -2.03
N THR A 135 -30.47 -15.58 -1.09
CA THR A 135 -31.61 -14.74 -0.74
C THR A 135 -31.25 -13.26 -0.68
N LEU A 136 -32.24 -12.39 -0.88
CA LEU A 136 -32.13 -10.94 -0.74
C LEU A 136 -32.78 -10.50 0.57
N LYS A 137 -32.03 -9.71 1.35
CA LYS A 137 -32.57 -8.92 2.45
C LYS A 137 -32.44 -7.44 2.13
N THR A 138 -33.55 -6.70 2.17
CA THR A 138 -33.50 -5.26 1.90
C THR A 138 -33.05 -4.48 3.13
N THR A 139 -32.31 -3.38 2.93
CA THR A 139 -31.91 -2.50 4.04
C THR A 139 -33.12 -1.96 4.80
N GLU A 140 -34.19 -1.59 4.10
CA GLU A 140 -35.44 -1.15 4.75
C GLU A 140 -36.10 -2.25 5.59
N GLY A 141 -35.96 -3.51 5.19
CA GLY A 141 -36.44 -4.66 5.96
C GLY A 141 -35.61 -4.87 7.22
N ILE A 142 -34.29 -4.77 7.11
CA ILE A 142 -33.37 -4.88 8.25
C ILE A 142 -33.68 -3.80 9.28
N TYR A 143 -33.76 -2.54 8.87
CA TYR A 143 -34.00 -1.42 9.80
C TYR A 143 -35.36 -1.48 10.50
N ALA A 144 -36.32 -2.22 9.93
CA ALA A 144 -37.64 -2.42 10.51
C ALA A 144 -37.70 -3.62 11.49
N GLU A 145 -36.79 -4.58 11.36
CA GLU A 145 -36.81 -5.85 12.08
C GLU A 145 -35.75 -5.93 13.20
N TYR A 146 -34.64 -5.23 13.04
CA TYR A 146 -33.50 -5.28 13.95
C TYR A 146 -33.38 -3.98 14.72
N ASP A 147 -33.18 -4.09 16.02
CA ASP A 147 -32.73 -2.98 16.85
C ASP A 147 -31.20 -2.84 16.74
N GLY A 148 -30.70 -1.63 16.97
CA GLY A 148 -29.28 -1.29 16.97
C GLY A 148 -29.13 0.18 17.33
N ILE A 149 -27.93 0.60 17.73
CA ILE A 149 -27.61 1.99 18.01
C ILE A 149 -27.64 2.85 16.74
N ASP A 150 -27.34 2.25 15.58
CA ASP A 150 -27.42 2.84 14.25
C ASP A 150 -27.63 1.80 13.13
N GLU A 151 -27.79 2.26 11.89
CA GLU A 151 -28.12 1.43 10.72
C GLU A 151 -27.04 0.39 10.39
N ALA A 152 -25.76 0.67 10.67
CA ALA A 152 -24.68 -0.29 10.43
C ALA A 152 -24.72 -1.42 11.48
N GLU A 153 -24.99 -1.12 12.74
CA GLU A 153 -25.17 -2.16 13.76
C GLU A 153 -26.42 -3.03 13.49
N GLN A 154 -27.53 -2.43 13.02
CA GLN A 154 -28.72 -3.20 12.61
C GLN A 154 -28.38 -4.24 11.52
N ILE A 155 -27.56 -3.87 10.52
CA ILE A 155 -27.08 -4.80 9.49
C ILE A 155 -26.20 -5.89 10.11
N LYS A 156 -25.30 -5.53 11.03
CA LYS A 156 -24.42 -6.49 11.71
C LYS A 156 -25.22 -7.52 12.51
N TYR A 157 -26.26 -7.10 13.25
CA TYR A 157 -27.16 -8.03 13.95
C TYR A 157 -27.95 -8.94 13.00
N PHE A 158 -28.37 -8.43 11.84
CA PHE A 158 -28.99 -9.27 10.83
C PHE A 158 -28.03 -10.34 10.29
N ILE A 159 -26.80 -9.96 9.98
CA ILE A 159 -25.77 -10.91 9.51
C ILE A 159 -25.54 -11.98 10.57
N LYS A 160 -25.40 -11.58 11.84
CA LYS A 160 -25.33 -12.51 12.98
C LYS A 160 -26.49 -13.51 13.02
N ASP A 161 -27.73 -13.03 12.92
CA ASP A 161 -28.92 -13.89 12.91
C ASP A 161 -28.92 -14.84 11.70
N ALA A 162 -28.52 -14.35 10.52
CA ALA A 162 -28.42 -15.18 9.31
C ALA A 162 -27.37 -16.30 9.47
N VAL A 163 -26.22 -16.01 10.10
CA VAL A 163 -25.21 -17.03 10.41
C VAL A 163 -25.76 -18.06 11.40
N GLU A 164 -26.38 -17.63 12.50
CA GLU A 164 -26.86 -18.52 13.57
C GLU A 164 -28.12 -19.32 13.21
N THR A 165 -28.95 -18.81 12.30
CA THR A 165 -30.24 -19.43 11.96
C THR A 165 -30.25 -20.08 10.59
N TRP A 166 -29.56 -19.49 9.60
CA TRP A 166 -29.51 -20.00 8.23
C TRP A 166 -28.18 -20.66 7.90
N GLY A 167 -27.13 -20.50 8.70
CA GLY A 167 -25.80 -21.02 8.36
C GLY A 167 -25.13 -20.26 7.23
N THR A 168 -25.54 -19.00 7.00
CA THR A 168 -24.96 -18.12 5.98
C THR A 168 -23.46 -18.01 6.19
N SER A 169 -22.70 -18.15 5.10
CA SER A 169 -21.24 -17.99 5.12
C SER A 169 -20.75 -16.88 4.19
N TYR A 170 -21.59 -16.43 3.27
CA TYR A 170 -21.26 -15.37 2.31
C TYR A 170 -22.25 -14.22 2.43
N VAL A 171 -21.73 -12.99 2.40
CA VAL A 171 -22.53 -11.77 2.42
C VAL A 171 -22.07 -10.83 1.31
N LEU A 172 -23.00 -10.43 0.44
CA LEU A 172 -22.75 -9.45 -0.61
C LEU A 172 -23.54 -8.17 -0.35
N LEU A 173 -22.83 -7.09 -0.05
CA LEU A 173 -23.40 -5.76 0.09
C LEU A 173 -23.53 -5.09 -1.29
N ILE A 174 -24.74 -4.67 -1.70
CA ILE A 174 -24.94 -3.98 -2.97
C ILE A 174 -25.49 -2.57 -2.73
N GLY A 175 -24.59 -1.60 -2.84
CA GLY A 175 -24.90 -0.19 -2.64
C GLY A 175 -23.66 0.62 -2.28
N GLY A 176 -23.54 1.81 -2.86
CA GLY A 176 -22.53 2.81 -2.54
C GLY A 176 -23.16 4.16 -2.21
N LEU A 177 -22.39 5.24 -2.42
CA LEU A 177 -22.91 6.60 -2.35
C LEU A 177 -24.00 6.86 -3.40
N LYS A 178 -25.04 7.62 -3.04
CA LYS A 178 -26.22 7.87 -3.91
C LYS A 178 -25.95 8.77 -5.12
N SER A 179 -24.79 9.41 -5.22
CA SER A 179 -24.53 10.46 -6.24
C SER A 179 -23.05 10.55 -6.58
N THR A 180 -22.74 10.70 -7.87
CA THR A 180 -21.38 10.96 -8.37
C THR A 180 -20.96 12.41 -8.15
N VAL A 181 -21.91 13.36 -8.20
CA VAL A 181 -21.63 14.79 -8.12
C VAL A 181 -21.43 15.25 -6.68
N TYR A 182 -22.38 14.90 -5.81
CA TYR A 182 -22.33 15.24 -4.39
C TYR A 182 -23.12 14.22 -3.59
N ALA A 183 -22.42 13.56 -2.67
CA ALA A 183 -23.01 12.81 -1.59
C ALA A 183 -22.31 13.20 -0.28
N LYS A 184 -23.03 13.06 0.84
CA LYS A 184 -22.47 13.27 2.18
C LYS A 184 -21.81 11.96 2.62
N PRO A 185 -20.47 11.88 2.73
CA PRO A 185 -19.78 10.62 3.00
C PRO A 185 -19.92 10.15 4.46
N ARG A 186 -19.96 11.10 5.41
CA ARG A 186 -20.00 10.88 6.85
C ARG A 186 -21.17 11.63 7.48
N ASP A 187 -21.95 10.95 8.30
CA ASP A 187 -22.98 11.55 9.14
C ASP A 187 -22.45 11.96 10.51
N ASN A 188 -21.55 11.15 11.07
CA ASN A 188 -20.77 11.40 12.27
C ASN A 188 -19.38 10.73 12.10
N MET A 189 -18.60 10.60 13.18
CA MET A 189 -17.27 9.98 13.11
C MET A 189 -17.30 8.46 12.86
N ASN A 190 -18.38 7.77 13.24
CA ASN A 190 -18.51 6.31 13.13
C ASN A 190 -19.26 5.86 11.86
N LEU A 191 -20.11 6.72 11.28
CA LEU A 191 -21.15 6.27 10.35
C LEU A 191 -21.29 7.15 9.12
N GLY A 192 -21.50 6.51 7.97
CA GLY A 192 -22.11 7.12 6.79
C GLY A 192 -23.37 6.36 6.37
N ALA A 193 -24.54 7.01 6.46
CA ALA A 193 -25.84 6.38 6.15
C ALA A 193 -26.72 7.23 5.22
N SER A 194 -26.87 8.53 5.49
CA SER A 194 -27.82 9.39 4.77
C SER A 194 -27.49 9.50 3.27
N GLY A 195 -26.21 9.64 2.94
CA GLY A 195 -25.67 9.67 1.58
C GLY A 195 -25.54 8.31 0.89
N TRP A 196 -25.91 7.21 1.56
CA TRP A 196 -25.57 5.84 1.18
C TRP A 196 -26.80 4.97 0.93
N HIS A 197 -26.66 4.01 0.01
CA HIS A 197 -27.65 2.96 -0.23
C HIS A 197 -27.54 1.82 0.79
N VAL A 198 -26.31 1.46 1.13
CA VAL A 198 -25.96 0.56 2.22
C VAL A 198 -24.93 1.30 3.07
N PRO A 199 -25.17 1.50 4.38
CA PRO A 199 -24.33 2.31 5.24
C PRO A 199 -22.92 1.73 5.36
N VAL A 200 -22.01 2.58 5.82
CA VAL A 200 -20.61 2.23 6.07
C VAL A 200 -20.23 2.56 7.51
N ARG A 201 -19.39 1.71 8.10
CA ARG A 201 -18.72 1.96 9.38
C ARG A 201 -17.36 2.61 9.10
N TYR A 202 -17.06 3.64 9.87
CA TYR A 202 -15.72 4.22 9.94
C TYR A 202 -15.05 3.74 11.23
N THR A 203 -13.78 3.35 11.12
CA THR A 203 -12.91 3.14 12.28
C THR A 203 -12.55 4.51 12.87
N ASN A 204 -12.11 4.52 14.13
CA ASN A 204 -11.66 5.75 14.80
C ASN A 204 -10.20 5.71 15.22
N MET A 205 -9.43 4.77 14.67
CA MET A 205 -7.98 4.72 14.81
C MET A 205 -7.36 6.05 14.40
N TYR A 206 -6.45 6.53 15.22
CA TYR A 206 -5.66 7.72 14.98
C TYR A 206 -4.25 7.27 14.66
N ASP A 207 -4.07 6.88 13.40
CA ASP A 207 -2.82 6.37 12.91
C ASP A 207 -1.86 7.54 12.71
N ASP A 208 -1.13 7.88 13.76
CA ASP A 208 0.04 8.74 13.66
C ASP A 208 1.24 7.81 13.45
N PRO A 209 1.56 7.43 12.19
CA PRO A 209 2.64 6.48 11.94
C PRO A 209 3.89 6.99 12.67
N ALA A 210 4.57 6.09 13.39
CA ALA A 210 5.68 6.45 14.30
C ALA A 210 6.84 7.20 13.61
N PHE A 211 6.80 7.25 12.28
CA PHE A 211 7.75 7.83 11.35
C PHE A 211 7.00 8.86 10.48
N PRO A 212 6.85 10.12 10.95
CA PRO A 212 6.05 11.11 10.26
C PRO A 212 6.73 11.47 8.95
N LEU A 213 6.00 11.27 7.85
CA LEU A 213 6.42 11.75 6.54
C LEU A 213 6.41 13.29 6.46
N ALA A 214 5.78 14.04 7.38
CA ALA A 214 5.63 15.51 7.30
C ALA A 214 5.79 16.24 8.65
N GLU A 215 6.03 17.56 8.59
CA GLU A 215 6.14 18.48 9.75
C GLU A 215 4.88 18.46 10.66
N ASP A 216 3.73 18.09 10.08
CA ASP A 216 2.47 17.81 10.76
C ASP A 216 2.10 16.31 10.62
N SER A 217 1.59 15.68 11.69
CA SER A 217 1.11 14.28 11.69
C SER A 217 0.16 13.99 10.53
N LEU A 218 0.53 13.09 9.61
CA LEU A 218 -0.34 12.62 8.54
C LEU A 218 -1.12 11.38 9.01
N HIS A 219 -2.40 11.56 9.33
CA HIS A 219 -3.28 10.49 9.79
C HIS A 219 -4.58 10.49 9.00
N ASP A 220 -5.19 9.31 8.83
CA ASP A 220 -6.58 9.28 8.40
C ASP A 220 -7.48 9.70 9.57
N PRO A 221 -8.54 10.47 9.33
CA PRO A 221 -9.54 10.77 10.37
C PRO A 221 -10.44 9.57 10.72
N GLY A 222 -10.01 8.34 10.42
CA GLY A 222 -10.80 7.11 10.36
C GLY A 222 -10.98 6.60 8.93
N VAL A 223 -10.96 5.28 8.73
CA VAL A 223 -11.09 4.61 7.42
C VAL A 223 -12.40 3.85 7.32
N ILE A 224 -12.89 3.61 6.09
CA ILE A 224 -14.10 2.80 5.91
C ILE A 224 -13.72 1.33 6.09
N SER A 225 -14.49 0.59 6.89
CA SER A 225 -14.24 -0.84 7.07
C SER A 225 -15.50 -1.66 6.92
N ASP A 226 -15.56 -2.44 5.84
CA ASP A 226 -16.58 -3.48 5.67
C ASP A 226 -16.25 -4.74 6.49
N LEU A 227 -15.01 -4.89 6.98
CA LEU A 227 -14.64 -5.94 7.94
C LEU A 227 -15.49 -5.86 9.21
N TYR A 228 -15.97 -4.67 9.58
CA TYR A 228 -16.94 -4.49 10.68
C TYR A 228 -18.17 -5.39 10.55
N TYR A 229 -18.66 -5.64 9.34
CA TYR A 229 -19.82 -6.48 9.10
C TYR A 229 -19.49 -7.97 9.09
N ALA A 230 -18.21 -8.32 8.91
CA ALA A 230 -17.76 -9.70 8.77
C ALA A 230 -17.22 -10.28 10.09
N ASP A 231 -16.57 -9.46 10.92
CA ASP A 231 -16.13 -9.81 12.28
C ASP A 231 -17.33 -9.73 13.24
N LEU A 232 -17.90 -10.88 13.62
CA LEU A 232 -19.13 -10.98 14.42
C LEU A 232 -18.85 -11.44 15.84
N TYR A 233 -17.85 -12.30 16.05
CA TYR A 233 -17.57 -12.93 17.34
C TYR A 233 -16.11 -12.82 17.73
N LYS A 234 -15.88 -12.51 19.01
CA LYS A 234 -14.58 -12.67 19.67
C LYS A 234 -14.53 -13.95 20.51
N GLU A 235 -13.41 -14.14 21.21
CA GLU A 235 -13.18 -15.28 22.12
C GLU A 235 -14.44 -15.69 22.90
N GLY A 236 -14.76 -16.98 22.85
CA GLY A 236 -15.91 -17.55 23.52
C GLY A 236 -17.23 -17.43 22.78
N GLY A 237 -17.22 -16.98 21.51
CA GLY A 237 -18.43 -16.78 20.70
C GLY A 237 -19.24 -15.56 21.16
N ILE A 238 -18.56 -14.57 21.72
CA ILE A 238 -19.19 -13.34 22.23
C ILE A 238 -19.31 -12.37 21.07
N PHE A 239 -20.49 -11.78 20.87
CA PHE A 239 -20.68 -10.75 19.84
C PHE A 239 -19.72 -9.58 20.03
N THR A 240 -19.13 -9.09 18.95
CA THR A 240 -18.28 -7.90 18.94
C THR A 240 -18.94 -6.78 18.14
N ASP A 241 -19.07 -5.61 18.75
CA ASP A 241 -19.60 -4.38 18.16
C ASP A 241 -18.51 -3.38 17.81
N TRP A 242 -17.24 -3.70 18.11
CA TRP A 242 -16.08 -2.79 18.02
C TRP A 242 -16.16 -1.55 18.95
N ASP A 243 -16.98 -1.58 20.00
CA ASP A 243 -17.04 -0.54 21.06
C ASP A 243 -16.92 -1.21 22.44
N SER A 244 -15.73 -1.77 22.69
CA SER A 244 -15.44 -2.61 23.85
C SER A 244 -15.57 -1.86 25.19
N ASN A 245 -15.36 -0.55 25.18
CA ASN A 245 -15.42 0.32 26.35
C ASN A 245 -16.78 1.04 26.50
N ASN A 246 -17.68 0.92 25.52
CA ASN A 246 -19.04 1.49 25.47
C ASN A 246 -19.06 3.02 25.54
N ASP A 247 -18.07 3.69 24.96
CA ASP A 247 -18.01 5.15 24.90
C ASP A 247 -18.69 5.74 23.63
N GLY A 248 -19.07 4.87 22.70
CA GLY A 248 -19.73 5.21 21.44
C GLY A 248 -18.76 5.63 20.33
N VAL A 249 -17.45 5.39 20.47
CA VAL A 249 -16.43 5.62 19.45
C VAL A 249 -15.85 4.28 19.02
N TYR A 250 -16.14 3.88 17.79
CA TYR A 250 -15.96 2.50 17.35
C TYR A 250 -14.54 2.28 16.81
N LEU A 251 -13.88 1.22 17.28
CA LEU A 251 -12.49 0.87 16.97
C LEU A 251 -11.59 2.11 17.13
N ALA A 252 -11.64 2.70 18.31
CA ALA A 252 -10.72 3.76 18.72
C ALA A 252 -9.38 3.13 19.09
N MET A 253 -8.29 3.61 18.48
CA MET A 253 -6.93 3.23 18.87
C MET A 253 -6.03 4.46 18.71
N GLY A 254 -5.22 4.77 19.72
CA GLY A 254 -4.32 5.93 19.74
C GLY A 254 -5.03 7.29 19.65
N LYS A 255 -6.35 7.34 19.78
CA LYS A 255 -7.14 8.55 19.46
C LYS A 255 -7.06 9.59 20.58
N PRO A 256 -6.62 10.83 20.31
CA PRO A 256 -6.48 11.84 21.35
C PRO A 256 -7.80 12.13 22.09
N GLY A 257 -7.81 11.85 23.39
CA GLY A 257 -8.95 12.13 24.27
C GLY A 257 -10.09 11.11 24.20
N VAL A 258 -9.84 9.94 23.63
CA VAL A 258 -10.75 8.78 23.59
C VAL A 258 -9.98 7.57 24.12
N ASP A 259 -10.63 6.72 24.92
CA ASP A 259 -9.98 5.51 25.43
C ASP A 259 -9.93 4.46 24.32
N ASP A 260 -8.84 3.68 24.25
CA ASP A 260 -8.68 2.68 23.21
C ASP A 260 -9.67 1.51 23.38
N ASP A 261 -10.11 0.95 22.26
CA ASP A 261 -10.81 -0.31 22.19
C ASP A 261 -9.84 -1.48 22.25
N GLU A 262 -10.12 -2.42 23.15
CA GLU A 262 -9.27 -3.58 23.38
C GLU A 262 -10.00 -4.89 23.03
N ASN A 263 -9.22 -5.94 22.74
CA ASN A 263 -9.73 -7.31 22.53
C ASN A 263 -10.67 -7.46 21.31
N ILE A 264 -10.37 -6.74 20.23
CA ILE A 264 -10.94 -6.97 18.91
C ILE A 264 -9.98 -7.93 18.19
N ASP A 265 -10.47 -9.07 17.71
CA ASP A 265 -9.64 -10.12 17.11
C ASP A 265 -9.59 -10.05 15.59
N PHE A 266 -10.57 -9.41 14.95
CA PHE A 266 -10.66 -9.07 13.53
C PHE A 266 -10.88 -10.23 12.56
N TYR A 267 -11.01 -11.46 13.06
CA TYR A 267 -11.21 -12.62 12.20
C TYR A 267 -12.61 -12.56 11.56
N PRO A 268 -12.74 -12.70 10.23
CA PRO A 268 -14.05 -12.72 9.60
C PRO A 268 -14.82 -14.02 9.92
N ASP A 269 -16.06 -13.87 10.35
CA ASP A 269 -17.03 -14.96 10.55
C ASP A 269 -17.91 -15.23 9.32
N VAL A 270 -17.77 -14.42 8.27
CA VAL A 270 -18.37 -14.61 6.95
C VAL A 270 -17.42 -14.08 5.88
N SER A 271 -17.44 -14.69 4.70
CA SER A 271 -16.78 -14.16 3.51
C SER A 271 -17.63 -13.01 2.96
N LEU A 272 -17.20 -11.76 3.21
CA LEU A 272 -17.96 -10.55 2.89
C LEU A 272 -17.27 -9.70 1.83
N SER A 273 -18.07 -9.12 0.93
CA SER A 273 -17.62 -8.13 -0.04
C SER A 273 -18.71 -7.12 -0.40
N ARG A 274 -18.35 -6.09 -1.17
CA ARG A 274 -19.27 -5.05 -1.64
C ARG A 274 -19.24 -4.88 -3.16
N LEU A 275 -20.40 -4.72 -3.78
CA LEU A 275 -20.53 -4.08 -5.09
C LEU A 275 -21.12 -2.69 -4.89
N ALA A 276 -20.26 -1.67 -4.96
CA ALA A 276 -20.69 -0.30 -4.84
C ALA A 276 -21.49 0.09 -6.10
N CYS A 277 -22.79 0.31 -5.92
CA CYS A 277 -23.70 0.74 -6.99
C CYS A 277 -24.52 1.95 -6.51
N ARG A 278 -24.66 2.95 -7.37
CA ARG A 278 -25.46 4.16 -7.11
C ARG A 278 -26.87 4.09 -7.69
N ASN A 279 -27.06 3.27 -8.71
CA ASN A 279 -28.29 3.21 -9.50
C ASN A 279 -28.45 1.84 -10.17
N ILE A 280 -29.62 1.62 -10.78
CA ILE A 280 -29.99 0.35 -11.42
C ILE A 280 -29.09 0.01 -12.62
N GLU A 281 -28.54 0.99 -13.33
CA GLU A 281 -27.64 0.74 -14.48
C GLU A 281 -26.33 0.10 -14.01
N GLU A 282 -25.72 0.66 -12.95
CA GLU A 282 -24.53 0.08 -12.32
C GLU A 282 -24.80 -1.33 -11.77
N VAL A 283 -25.96 -1.56 -11.14
CA VAL A 283 -26.36 -2.91 -10.69
C VAL A 283 -26.44 -3.88 -11.86
N ASN A 284 -27.12 -3.49 -12.95
CA ASN A 284 -27.21 -4.33 -14.14
C ASN A 284 -25.84 -4.62 -14.76
N THR A 285 -24.93 -3.63 -14.79
CA THR A 285 -23.56 -3.81 -15.29
C THR A 285 -22.83 -4.91 -14.53
N VAL A 286 -22.78 -4.82 -13.20
CA VAL A 286 -22.05 -5.83 -12.39
C VAL A 286 -22.74 -7.19 -12.41
N VAL A 287 -24.07 -7.25 -12.34
CA VAL A 287 -24.84 -8.49 -12.44
C VAL A 287 -24.58 -9.19 -13.78
N ASN A 288 -24.60 -8.46 -14.89
CA ASN A 288 -24.33 -9.04 -16.20
C ASN A 288 -22.90 -9.56 -16.31
N LYS A 289 -21.90 -8.81 -15.81
CA LYS A 289 -20.51 -9.26 -15.78
C LYS A 289 -20.34 -10.58 -15.02
N ILE A 290 -20.89 -10.67 -13.81
CA ILE A 290 -20.83 -11.88 -12.97
C ILE A 290 -21.47 -13.07 -13.68
N ILE A 291 -22.71 -12.90 -14.15
CA ILE A 291 -23.45 -13.96 -14.85
C ILE A 291 -22.70 -14.43 -16.10
N THR A 292 -22.13 -13.52 -16.88
CA THR A 292 -21.35 -13.86 -18.08
C THR A 292 -20.07 -14.61 -17.71
N TYR A 293 -19.31 -14.09 -16.73
CA TYR A 293 -18.06 -14.68 -16.25
C TYR A 293 -18.27 -16.11 -15.74
N GLU A 294 -19.37 -16.36 -15.03
CA GLU A 294 -19.66 -17.68 -14.47
C GLU A 294 -20.31 -18.65 -15.48
N ASN A 295 -21.02 -18.16 -16.51
CA ASN A 295 -21.67 -19.00 -17.54
C ASN A 295 -20.81 -19.34 -18.75
N THR A 296 -19.71 -18.63 -18.96
CA THR A 296 -18.87 -18.83 -20.13
C THR A 296 -17.67 -19.67 -19.71
N PRO A 297 -17.44 -20.86 -20.32
CA PRO A 297 -16.21 -21.59 -20.10
C PRO A 297 -15.03 -20.68 -20.37
N ILE A 298 -14.14 -20.56 -19.39
CA ILE A 298 -13.08 -19.58 -19.48
C ILE A 298 -12.07 -19.98 -20.55
N ASP A 299 -11.57 -19.00 -21.30
CA ASP A 299 -10.53 -19.22 -22.30
C ASP A 299 -9.16 -18.99 -21.63
N PRO A 300 -8.34 -20.06 -21.47
CA PRO A 300 -7.02 -19.96 -20.86
C PRO A 300 -6.12 -18.90 -21.48
N SER A 301 -6.29 -18.61 -22.78
CA SER A 301 -5.42 -17.67 -23.50
C SER A 301 -5.44 -16.24 -22.98
N TRP A 302 -6.49 -15.85 -22.24
CA TRP A 302 -6.49 -14.59 -21.50
C TRP A 302 -6.54 -14.81 -19.99
N PHE A 303 -7.12 -15.90 -19.49
CA PHE A 303 -7.23 -16.10 -18.05
C PHE A 303 -5.91 -16.53 -17.40
N GLU A 304 -5.14 -17.44 -18.02
CA GLU A 304 -3.82 -17.88 -17.54
C GLU A 304 -2.76 -16.81 -17.89
N LYS A 305 -3.05 -15.56 -17.55
CA LYS A 305 -2.19 -14.40 -17.69
C LYS A 305 -2.35 -13.52 -16.46
N MET A 306 -1.24 -13.11 -15.88
CA MET A 306 -1.18 -12.12 -14.83
C MET A 306 -0.42 -10.90 -15.32
N ILE A 307 -1.07 -9.73 -15.25
CA ILE A 307 -0.43 -8.44 -15.51
C ILE A 307 0.04 -7.89 -14.16
N VAL A 308 1.32 -7.52 -14.06
CA VAL A 308 1.84 -6.80 -12.90
C VAL A 308 2.35 -5.42 -13.32
N VAL A 309 2.08 -4.41 -12.50
CA VAL A 309 2.42 -3.01 -12.78
C VAL A 309 3.11 -2.41 -11.55
N SER A 310 4.34 -1.91 -11.72
CA SER A 310 5.17 -1.47 -10.59
C SER A 310 6.36 -0.59 -10.99
N GLY A 311 7.00 0.01 -9.99
CA GLY A 311 8.26 0.73 -10.10
C GLY A 311 8.99 0.83 -8.75
N ASP A 312 9.69 1.95 -8.57
CA ASP A 312 10.54 2.26 -7.43
C ASP A 312 9.82 3.16 -6.42
N GLY A 313 9.20 2.57 -5.39
CA GLY A 313 8.29 3.29 -4.50
C GLY A 313 8.97 4.16 -3.44
N PHE A 314 10.25 3.94 -3.15
CA PHE A 314 10.93 4.59 -2.02
C PHE A 314 12.33 5.10 -2.37
N LEU A 315 12.70 6.25 -1.78
CA LEU A 315 14.07 6.76 -1.83
C LEU A 315 14.92 6.08 -0.76
N ASP A 316 15.36 4.85 -1.02
CA ASP A 316 16.00 3.97 -0.03
C ASP A 316 17.54 3.85 -0.18
N GLN A 317 18.20 4.90 -0.68
CA GLN A 317 19.65 4.87 -0.97
C GLN A 317 20.53 4.80 0.27
N GLU A 318 21.50 3.88 0.30
CA GLU A 318 22.51 3.84 1.36
C GLU A 318 23.44 5.09 1.38
N ASP A 319 23.74 5.62 2.57
CA ASP A 319 24.64 6.79 2.72
C ASP A 319 26.05 6.46 2.24
N LEU A 320 26.52 7.21 1.24
CA LEU A 320 27.90 7.11 0.80
C LEU A 320 28.89 7.55 1.88
N ASN A 321 28.59 8.59 2.67
CA ASN A 321 29.45 9.09 3.76
C ASN A 321 30.96 9.09 3.44
N ILE A 322 31.36 9.58 2.27
CA ILE A 322 32.76 9.64 1.84
C ILE A 322 33.39 10.90 2.42
N LYS A 323 34.48 10.77 3.19
CA LYS A 323 35.07 11.90 3.92
C LYS A 323 36.40 12.31 3.28
N TRP A 324 36.42 13.50 2.70
CA TRP A 324 37.63 14.09 2.13
C TRP A 324 38.17 15.17 3.06
N ASP A 325 39.28 14.86 3.74
CA ASP A 325 40.02 15.83 4.57
C ASP A 325 40.80 16.80 3.69
N THR A 326 40.45 18.09 3.77
CA THR A 326 41.05 19.16 2.95
C THR A 326 42.06 20.00 3.72
N THR A 327 42.38 19.65 4.97
CA THR A 327 43.25 20.43 5.85
C THR A 327 44.64 20.67 5.25
N GLU A 328 45.25 19.60 4.72
CA GLU A 328 46.61 19.61 4.14
C GLU A 328 46.61 19.80 2.62
N ILE A 329 45.44 20.04 2.02
CA ILE A 329 45.28 20.23 0.57
C ILE A 329 45.49 21.72 0.21
N PRO A 330 46.26 22.05 -0.86
CA PRO A 330 46.46 23.43 -1.30
C PRO A 330 45.18 24.12 -1.79
N ASP A 331 45.20 25.46 -1.84
CA ASP A 331 44.20 26.22 -2.59
C ASP A 331 44.39 25.93 -4.08
N ASP A 332 43.36 25.38 -4.73
CA ASP A 332 43.33 25.00 -6.14
C ASP A 332 41.89 24.73 -6.59
N ASP A 333 41.69 24.56 -7.89
CA ASP A 333 40.49 23.97 -8.45
C ASP A 333 40.60 22.44 -8.43
N TYR A 334 39.54 21.78 -7.97
CA TYR A 334 39.43 20.33 -7.86
C TYR A 334 38.23 19.81 -8.64
N THR A 335 38.40 18.70 -9.34
CA THR A 335 37.30 17.97 -9.96
C THR A 335 37.08 16.65 -9.24
N ILE A 336 35.89 16.49 -8.65
CA ILE A 336 35.40 15.26 -8.03
C ILE A 336 34.73 14.44 -9.12
N TYR A 337 35.14 13.20 -9.30
CA TYR A 337 34.56 12.26 -10.26
C TYR A 337 33.89 11.11 -9.52
N ALA A 338 32.81 10.58 -10.07
CA ALA A 338 32.20 9.35 -9.59
C ALA A 338 31.78 8.43 -10.75
N GLN A 339 31.83 7.12 -10.50
CA GLN A 339 31.36 6.09 -11.43
C GLN A 339 30.76 4.91 -10.65
N SER A 340 29.59 4.44 -11.09
CA SER A 340 28.90 3.28 -10.51
C SER A 340 29.19 2.00 -11.28
N PHE A 341 29.15 0.87 -10.57
CA PHE A 341 29.44 -0.48 -11.02
C PHE A 341 28.41 -1.44 -10.43
N ASN A 342 27.96 -2.44 -11.19
CA ASN A 342 27.14 -3.53 -10.66
C ASN A 342 27.96 -4.81 -10.39
N PRO A 343 27.40 -5.82 -9.70
CA PRO A 343 28.09 -7.07 -9.39
C PRO A 343 28.58 -7.86 -10.62
N GLU A 344 27.95 -7.65 -11.77
CA GLU A 344 28.31 -8.23 -13.07
C GLU A 344 29.56 -7.56 -13.69
N GLY A 345 30.02 -6.45 -13.12
CA GLY A 345 31.18 -5.69 -13.57
C GLY A 345 30.89 -4.71 -14.71
N GLU A 346 29.61 -4.45 -15.01
CA GLU A 346 29.19 -3.35 -15.87
C GLU A 346 29.34 -2.03 -15.12
N HIS A 347 29.51 -0.93 -15.87
CA HIS A 347 29.78 0.36 -15.27
C HIS A 347 29.09 1.50 -16.01
N GLY A 348 28.67 2.49 -15.24
CA GLY A 348 28.04 3.70 -15.73
C GLY A 348 28.96 4.66 -16.46
N TYR A 349 28.37 5.77 -16.85
CA TYR A 349 29.11 6.97 -17.22
C TYR A 349 29.82 7.57 -16.01
N ILE A 350 30.85 8.38 -16.27
CA ILE A 350 31.56 9.12 -15.23
C ILE A 350 30.84 10.46 -15.04
N THR A 351 30.32 10.71 -13.85
CA THR A 351 29.84 12.04 -13.43
C THR A 351 30.98 12.83 -12.80
N ASN A 352 30.90 14.16 -12.83
CA ASN A 352 31.89 15.02 -12.19
C ASN A 352 31.29 16.34 -11.71
N VAL A 353 31.90 16.87 -10.64
CA VAL A 353 31.59 18.14 -10.02
C VAL A 353 32.89 18.90 -9.77
N ASN A 354 32.95 20.16 -10.19
CA ASN A 354 34.10 21.04 -9.92
C ASN A 354 33.86 21.86 -8.65
N VAL A 355 34.88 21.95 -7.80
CA VAL A 355 34.89 22.77 -6.58
C VAL A 355 36.21 23.52 -6.47
N THR A 356 36.22 24.63 -5.73
CA THR A 356 37.43 25.40 -5.47
C THR A 356 37.77 25.34 -3.99
N LYS A 357 39.02 25.00 -3.65
CA LYS A 357 39.55 25.20 -2.29
C LYS A 357 40.14 26.61 -2.21
N ASP A 358 39.59 27.42 -1.32
CA ASP A 358 40.06 28.80 -1.09
C ASP A 358 39.98 29.12 0.40
N LYS A 359 41.10 28.96 1.11
CA LYS A 359 41.18 29.22 2.56
C LYS A 359 40.94 30.69 2.94
N ASP A 360 41.00 31.62 1.99
CA ASP A 360 40.72 33.04 2.24
C ASP A 360 39.23 33.38 2.08
N ALA A 361 38.41 32.48 1.50
CA ALA A 361 36.98 32.65 1.29
C ALA A 361 36.11 31.95 2.36
N GLU A 362 34.90 32.45 2.54
CA GLU A 362 33.86 31.70 3.28
C GLU A 362 33.46 30.47 2.48
N SER A 363 33.21 29.36 3.18
CA SER A 363 32.70 28.15 2.54
C SER A 363 31.34 28.40 1.91
N LYS A 364 31.10 27.75 0.78
CA LYS A 364 29.80 27.70 0.12
C LYS A 364 29.61 26.30 -0.41
N ILE A 365 28.87 25.49 0.33
CA ILE A 365 28.53 24.12 -0.04
C ILE A 365 27.02 24.07 -0.28
N THR A 366 26.63 23.58 -1.44
CA THR A 366 25.26 23.42 -1.87
C THR A 366 25.03 21.97 -2.33
N TYR A 367 23.77 21.64 -2.58
CA TYR A 367 23.35 20.30 -3.01
C TYR A 367 22.59 20.40 -4.35
N SER A 368 22.65 19.33 -5.14
CA SER A 368 22.06 19.25 -6.48
C SER A 368 21.61 17.83 -6.76
N HIS A 369 20.36 17.66 -7.19
CA HIS A 369 19.82 16.36 -7.58
C HIS A 369 19.34 16.44 -9.03
N ASN A 370 20.30 16.35 -9.96
CA ASN A 370 20.09 16.69 -11.36
C ASN A 370 20.45 15.54 -12.31
N ASP A 371 20.60 14.34 -11.80
CA ASP A 371 20.73 13.09 -12.57
C ASP A 371 19.61 12.91 -13.61
N HIS A 372 18.37 13.35 -13.34
CA HIS A 372 17.28 13.37 -14.33
C HIS A 372 17.58 14.24 -15.58
N LEU A 373 18.49 15.23 -15.48
CA LEU A 373 18.91 16.06 -16.60
C LEU A 373 20.04 15.43 -17.40
N ASN A 374 20.68 14.38 -16.88
CA ASN A 374 21.76 13.71 -17.56
C ASN A 374 21.23 13.05 -18.85
N PRO A 375 21.79 13.37 -20.04
CA PRO A 375 21.35 12.76 -21.29
C PRO A 375 21.38 11.23 -21.27
N ALA A 376 22.34 10.61 -20.57
CA ALA A 376 22.43 9.15 -20.46
C ALA A 376 21.22 8.52 -19.74
N ILE A 377 20.62 9.25 -18.81
CA ILE A 377 19.42 8.82 -18.07
C ILE A 377 18.16 9.26 -18.83
N LYS A 378 18.09 10.54 -19.18
CA LYS A 378 16.95 11.14 -19.86
C LYS A 378 16.62 10.47 -21.20
N ASP A 379 17.64 10.21 -22.03
CA ASP A 379 17.42 9.59 -23.34
C ASP A 379 17.04 8.11 -23.19
N ALA A 380 17.54 7.44 -22.15
CA ALA A 380 17.25 6.04 -21.92
C ALA A 380 15.81 5.78 -21.51
N PHE A 381 15.20 6.65 -20.70
CA PHE A 381 13.75 6.60 -20.40
C PHE A 381 12.86 6.68 -21.64
N THR A 382 13.40 7.13 -22.78
CA THR A 382 12.62 7.27 -24.02
C THR A 382 13.02 6.31 -25.12
N THR A 383 14.19 5.65 -25.03
CA THR A 383 14.74 4.90 -26.17
C THR A 383 15.55 3.65 -25.84
N SER A 384 15.96 3.44 -24.58
CA SER A 384 17.03 2.48 -24.27
C SER A 384 17.07 1.96 -22.83
N PHE A 385 15.92 1.93 -22.13
CA PHE A 385 15.82 1.36 -20.79
C PHE A 385 15.90 -0.19 -20.82
N PRO A 386 16.55 -0.86 -19.84
CA PRO A 386 17.32 -0.33 -18.70
C PRO A 386 18.68 0.27 -19.06
N THR A 387 19.09 1.29 -18.29
CA THR A 387 20.40 1.95 -18.42
C THR A 387 21.52 1.14 -17.77
N ASP A 388 22.77 1.51 -18.08
CA ASP A 388 23.93 1.15 -17.27
C ASP A 388 23.82 1.69 -15.83
N PRO A 389 24.61 1.17 -14.86
CA PRO A 389 24.62 1.67 -13.48
C PRO A 389 24.80 3.19 -13.40
N VAL A 390 24.11 3.84 -12.47
CA VAL A 390 24.11 5.31 -12.34
C VAL A 390 24.87 5.73 -11.09
N ALA A 391 25.72 6.75 -11.24
CA ALA A 391 26.30 7.49 -10.13
C ALA A 391 25.87 8.96 -10.20
N GLU A 392 25.49 9.52 -9.06
CA GLU A 392 25.24 10.96 -8.89
C GLU A 392 25.99 11.47 -7.66
N ILE A 393 26.62 12.66 -7.78
CA ILE A 393 27.16 13.40 -6.63
C ILE A 393 26.13 14.46 -6.27
N VAL A 394 25.49 14.32 -5.10
CA VAL A 394 24.41 15.23 -4.67
C VAL A 394 24.95 16.36 -3.82
N SER A 395 25.82 16.05 -2.87
CA SER A 395 26.54 17.01 -2.04
C SER A 395 28.02 16.65 -2.17
N VAL A 396 28.86 17.46 -2.80
CA VAL A 396 28.80 18.90 -3.14
C VAL A 396 28.31 19.20 -4.57
N SER A 397 28.03 20.47 -4.90
CA SER A 397 27.59 20.92 -6.23
C SER A 397 28.63 21.72 -7.02
N GLU A 398 28.36 21.91 -8.32
CA GLU A 398 29.24 22.61 -9.25
C GLU A 398 29.52 24.06 -8.84
N GLY A 399 30.81 24.40 -8.73
CA GLY A 399 31.30 25.75 -8.41
C GLY A 399 31.23 26.10 -6.92
N ASP A 400 31.04 25.11 -6.05
CA ASP A 400 31.09 25.30 -4.61
C ASP A 400 32.52 25.57 -4.11
N ILE A 401 32.59 26.28 -2.98
CA ILE A 401 33.84 26.76 -2.39
C ILE A 401 34.06 26.04 -1.05
N LEU A 402 35.17 25.32 -0.95
CA LEU A 402 35.67 24.74 0.29
C LEU A 402 36.50 25.83 0.99
N GLY A 403 35.87 26.57 1.89
CA GLY A 403 36.45 27.78 2.49
C GLY A 403 36.92 27.57 3.93
N ASN A 404 36.86 28.67 4.70
CA ASN A 404 37.32 28.75 6.09
C ASN A 404 36.20 28.73 7.15
N THR A 405 34.96 28.45 6.75
CA THR A 405 33.80 28.36 7.66
C THR A 405 33.18 26.96 7.62
N ASP A 406 32.66 26.50 8.75
CA ASP A 406 31.90 25.26 8.80
C ASP A 406 30.51 25.43 8.19
N ILE A 407 30.06 24.43 7.44
CA ILE A 407 28.70 24.34 6.89
C ILE A 407 28.14 22.96 7.23
N SER A 408 26.96 22.94 7.84
CA SER A 408 26.19 21.72 8.04
C SER A 408 24.70 22.06 8.02
N PHE A 409 23.96 21.43 7.13
CA PHE A 409 22.50 21.56 7.07
C PHE A 409 21.88 20.39 6.31
N ASP A 410 20.60 20.15 6.58
CA ASP A 410 19.79 19.22 5.82
C ASP A 410 19.05 19.97 4.70
N PRO A 411 19.09 19.47 3.45
CA PRO A 411 18.38 20.05 2.33
C PRO A 411 16.88 20.27 2.62
N PRO A 412 16.31 21.43 2.25
CA PRO A 412 14.91 21.79 2.53
C PRO A 412 13.91 21.21 1.52
N SER A 413 14.19 20.10 0.82
CA SER A 413 13.16 19.49 -0.05
C SER A 413 12.38 18.42 0.69
N ASN A 414 11.13 18.30 0.26
CA ASN A 414 10.11 17.36 0.73
C ASN A 414 10.41 15.90 0.34
N ASP A 415 11.67 15.55 0.13
CA ASP A 415 12.06 14.26 -0.40
C ASP A 415 13.48 13.84 0.04
N TYR A 416 14.11 14.55 0.99
CA TYR A 416 15.44 14.18 1.50
C TYR A 416 15.37 13.65 2.93
N CYS A 417 15.94 12.46 3.12
CA CYS A 417 16.00 11.68 4.37
C CYS A 417 14.66 11.04 4.73
N ASN A 418 14.35 9.86 4.16
CA ASN A 418 13.47 8.96 4.89
C ASN A 418 14.24 8.42 6.11
N GLU A 419 13.54 8.09 7.18
CA GLU A 419 14.13 7.72 8.47
C GLU A 419 15.00 6.44 8.43
N PHE A 420 15.00 5.73 7.30
CA PHE A 420 15.81 4.56 7.05
C PHE A 420 17.20 4.89 6.49
N PHE A 421 17.33 5.98 5.71
CA PHE A 421 18.57 6.26 4.98
C PHE A 421 18.89 7.76 4.93
N PHE A 422 19.82 8.18 5.79
CA PHE A 422 20.36 9.53 5.80
C PHE A 422 21.46 9.69 4.74
N TRP A 423 21.10 10.10 3.51
CA TRP A 423 22.02 9.95 2.38
C TRP A 423 22.37 11.24 1.62
N ALA A 424 21.79 12.41 1.94
CA ALA A 424 21.93 13.62 1.09
C ALA A 424 22.35 14.92 1.81
N ASN A 425 22.47 14.94 3.14
CA ASN A 425 22.76 16.18 3.87
C ASN A 425 24.11 16.81 3.51
N VAL A 426 24.22 18.11 3.72
CA VAL A 426 25.42 18.88 3.43
C VAL A 426 26.28 18.97 4.67
N SER A 427 27.57 18.64 4.56
CA SER A 427 28.53 18.75 5.66
C SER A 427 29.95 19.05 5.16
N TYR A 428 30.48 20.18 5.60
CA TYR A 428 31.89 20.57 5.54
C TYR A 428 32.25 21.19 6.88
N VAL A 429 32.85 20.39 7.77
CA VAL A 429 33.14 20.77 9.16
C VAL A 429 34.58 20.38 9.48
N ASP A 430 35.30 21.26 10.16
CA ASP A 430 36.73 21.07 10.49
C ASP A 430 37.58 20.78 9.23
N GLU A 431 37.28 21.48 8.13
CA GLU A 431 37.91 21.28 6.80
C GLU A 431 37.73 19.86 6.19
N VAL A 432 36.77 19.07 6.68
CA VAL A 432 36.41 17.76 6.12
C VAL A 432 35.12 17.86 5.33
N LEU A 433 35.19 17.67 4.01
CA LEU A 433 34.00 17.55 3.15
C LEU A 433 33.43 16.14 3.23
N THR A 434 32.13 16.03 3.52
CA THR A 434 31.41 14.77 3.36
C THR A 434 30.72 14.75 2.00
N ILE A 435 31.20 13.88 1.11
CA ILE A 435 30.65 13.65 -0.22
C ILE A 435 29.53 12.62 -0.14
N ARG A 436 28.38 12.98 -0.69
CA ARG A 436 27.14 12.19 -0.71
C ARG A 436 26.52 12.18 -2.09
N GLY A 437 25.68 11.18 -2.35
CA GLY A 437 25.20 10.89 -3.69
C GLY A 437 24.46 9.59 -3.79
N LYS A 438 24.20 9.17 -5.03
CA LYS A 438 23.48 7.94 -5.35
C LYS A 438 24.36 6.98 -6.13
N SER A 439 24.14 5.70 -5.91
CA SER A 439 24.63 4.62 -6.75
C SER A 439 23.55 3.57 -6.88
N TYR A 440 23.11 3.25 -8.09
CA TYR A 440 22.05 2.27 -8.32
C TYR A 440 22.18 1.58 -9.69
N ASP A 441 21.68 0.35 -9.80
CA ASP A 441 21.61 -0.41 -11.06
C ASP A 441 20.15 -0.44 -11.55
N PRO A 442 19.79 0.34 -12.58
CA PRO A 442 18.39 0.53 -12.98
C PRO A 442 17.74 -0.70 -13.62
N LYS A 443 18.46 -1.82 -13.73
CA LYS A 443 17.93 -3.08 -14.26
C LYS A 443 16.92 -3.72 -13.31
N PRO A 444 16.01 -4.58 -13.82
CA PRO A 444 15.09 -5.32 -12.97
C PRO A 444 15.81 -6.11 -11.87
N TYR A 445 15.38 -5.94 -10.63
CA TYR A 445 16.05 -6.47 -9.42
C TYR A 445 17.51 -6.01 -9.23
N GLY A 446 17.93 -4.92 -9.85
CA GLY A 446 19.26 -4.33 -9.72
C GLY A 446 19.43 -3.67 -8.35
N ASN A 447 19.61 -4.49 -7.32
CA ASN A 447 19.51 -4.03 -5.94
C ASN A 447 20.84 -3.72 -5.26
N LEU A 448 21.95 -3.89 -5.99
CA LEU A 448 23.29 -3.75 -5.47
C LEU A 448 24.17 -3.01 -6.46
N SER A 449 24.89 -2.02 -5.99
CA SER A 449 25.90 -1.34 -6.79
C SER A 449 27.14 -0.98 -5.95
N SER A 450 28.19 -0.51 -6.60
CA SER A 450 29.40 0.01 -5.97
C SER A 450 29.81 1.29 -6.68
N ILE A 451 30.28 2.27 -5.94
CA ILE A 451 30.68 3.57 -6.49
C ILE A 451 32.14 3.86 -6.16
N HIS A 452 32.88 4.29 -7.19
CA HIS A 452 34.23 4.81 -7.06
C HIS A 452 34.18 6.32 -7.14
N ILE A 453 34.69 7.00 -6.12
CA ILE A 453 34.91 8.45 -6.14
C ILE A 453 36.41 8.73 -6.16
N TRP A 454 36.85 9.61 -7.05
CA TRP A 454 38.23 10.11 -7.06
C TRP A 454 38.27 11.60 -7.36
N ILE A 455 39.28 12.29 -6.83
CA ILE A 455 39.39 13.75 -6.93
C ILE A 455 40.72 14.09 -7.58
N LYS A 456 40.70 15.00 -8.56
CA LYS A 456 41.90 15.50 -9.23
C LYS A 456 42.11 16.98 -8.96
N ASP A 457 43.37 17.37 -8.83
CA ASP A 457 43.80 18.78 -8.84
C ASP A 457 43.81 19.36 -10.26
N SER A 458 44.12 20.66 -10.40
CA SER A 458 44.15 21.34 -11.69
C SER A 458 45.24 20.85 -12.64
N ASP A 459 46.29 20.21 -12.10
CA ASP A 459 47.36 19.54 -12.84
C ASP A 459 46.97 18.12 -13.31
N GLY A 460 45.81 17.61 -12.86
CA GLY A 460 45.25 16.30 -13.22
C GLY A 460 45.76 15.13 -12.36
N ASN A 461 46.46 15.39 -11.26
CA ASN A 461 46.89 14.37 -10.31
C ASN A 461 45.74 13.96 -9.39
N THR A 462 45.60 12.67 -9.13
CA THR A 462 44.62 12.18 -8.15
C THR A 462 45.11 12.46 -6.73
N VAL A 463 44.37 13.28 -5.99
CA VAL A 463 44.66 13.67 -4.59
C VAL A 463 43.86 12.87 -3.57
N PHE A 464 42.75 12.26 -4.01
CA PHE A 464 41.88 11.44 -3.17
C PHE A 464 41.21 10.35 -4.02
N SER A 465 40.95 9.19 -3.43
CA SER A 465 40.24 8.09 -4.07
C SER A 465 39.65 7.16 -3.02
N GLU A 466 38.36 6.87 -3.11
CA GLU A 466 37.66 6.00 -2.18
C GLU A 466 36.53 5.22 -2.87
N TRP A 467 36.25 4.02 -2.35
CA TRP A 467 35.16 3.17 -2.81
C TRP A 467 34.08 3.03 -1.74
N ARG A 468 32.83 2.97 -2.19
CA ARG A 468 31.73 2.38 -1.43
C ARG A 468 31.24 1.17 -2.22
N ASN A 469 31.27 0.01 -1.57
CA ASN A 469 30.99 -1.26 -2.23
C ASN A 469 29.70 -1.83 -1.68
N ASN A 470 28.93 -2.48 -2.54
CA ASN A 470 27.71 -3.18 -2.17
C ASN A 470 26.67 -2.25 -1.52
N THR A 471 26.50 -1.04 -2.05
CA THR A 471 25.43 -0.14 -1.64
C THR A 471 24.10 -0.73 -2.08
N GLU A 472 23.22 -0.99 -1.13
CA GLU A 472 21.90 -1.56 -1.39
C GLU A 472 20.88 -0.48 -1.79
N MET A 473 19.98 -0.83 -2.71
CA MET A 473 18.80 -0.05 -3.10
C MET A 473 17.75 -1.03 -3.62
N TYR A 474 16.48 -0.94 -3.24
CA TYR A 474 15.45 -1.89 -3.68
C TYR A 474 14.33 -1.18 -4.43
N TYR A 475 13.93 -1.72 -5.58
CA TYR A 475 12.71 -1.30 -6.27
C TYR A 475 11.55 -2.13 -5.72
N GLU A 476 10.93 -1.69 -4.63
CA GLU A 476 10.11 -2.57 -3.80
C GLU A 476 8.89 -3.13 -4.53
N GLY A 477 8.34 -2.36 -5.46
CA GLY A 477 7.27 -2.81 -6.32
C GLY A 477 7.62 -4.07 -7.11
N GLU A 478 8.85 -4.17 -7.60
CA GLU A 478 9.33 -5.32 -8.40
C GLU A 478 9.51 -6.57 -7.57
N TRP A 479 9.99 -6.43 -6.33
CA TRP A 479 10.10 -7.55 -5.41
C TRP A 479 8.73 -7.98 -4.89
N THR A 480 7.80 -7.03 -4.73
CA THR A 480 6.42 -7.30 -4.32
C THR A 480 5.66 -8.04 -5.41
N THR A 481 5.76 -7.59 -6.66
CA THR A 481 5.05 -8.18 -7.80
C THR A 481 5.78 -9.38 -8.41
N GLY A 482 7.10 -9.44 -8.26
CA GLY A 482 7.97 -10.32 -9.01
C GLY A 482 8.04 -11.78 -8.58
N GLU A 483 8.97 -12.48 -9.23
CA GLU A 483 9.18 -13.92 -9.19
C GLU A 483 10.27 -14.35 -8.20
N LYS A 484 10.92 -13.40 -7.53
CA LYS A 484 12.06 -13.69 -6.63
C LYS A 484 11.62 -13.69 -5.17
N ALA A 485 12.31 -14.51 -4.38
CA ALA A 485 12.21 -14.47 -2.93
C ALA A 485 13.26 -13.53 -2.35
N LEU A 486 12.84 -12.79 -1.33
CA LEU A 486 13.68 -11.92 -0.51
C LEU A 486 13.41 -12.27 0.95
N LEU A 487 14.48 -12.45 1.74
CA LEU A 487 14.40 -12.93 3.14
C LEU A 487 13.54 -14.20 3.34
N GLY A 488 13.48 -15.07 2.33
CA GLY A 488 12.74 -16.33 2.38
C GLY A 488 11.27 -16.24 1.99
N ARG A 489 10.75 -15.06 1.62
CA ARG A 489 9.38 -14.87 1.13
C ARG A 489 9.38 -14.32 -0.31
N GLY A 490 8.63 -14.98 -1.19
CA GLY A 490 8.43 -14.60 -2.60
C GLY A 490 7.58 -13.34 -2.80
N GLY A 491 7.71 -12.70 -3.96
CA GLY A 491 6.70 -11.78 -4.49
C GLY A 491 5.46 -12.51 -5.03
N ALA A 492 4.50 -11.78 -5.59
CA ALA A 492 3.25 -12.35 -6.09
C ALA A 492 3.46 -13.41 -7.18
N LEU A 493 4.26 -13.10 -8.22
CA LEU A 493 4.52 -14.04 -9.33
C LEU A 493 5.36 -15.26 -8.92
N TYR A 494 5.96 -15.27 -7.73
CA TYR A 494 6.63 -16.45 -7.17
C TYR A 494 5.62 -17.55 -6.80
N TYR A 495 4.44 -17.18 -6.32
CA TYR A 495 3.41 -18.13 -5.88
C TYR A 495 2.39 -18.51 -6.95
N MET A 496 2.38 -17.79 -8.07
CA MET A 496 1.46 -18.07 -9.17
C MET A 496 1.84 -19.38 -9.90
N PRO A 497 0.84 -20.16 -10.38
CA PRO A 497 1.10 -21.38 -11.13
C PRO A 497 1.96 -21.14 -12.38
N GLU A 498 2.78 -22.13 -12.77
CA GLU A 498 3.73 -22.01 -13.88
C GLU A 498 3.04 -21.79 -15.24
N GLU A 499 1.78 -22.22 -15.39
CA GLU A 499 0.96 -22.02 -16.59
C GLU A 499 0.58 -20.56 -16.84
N PHE A 500 0.61 -19.70 -15.83
CA PHE A 500 0.28 -18.28 -16.01
C PHE A 500 1.38 -17.56 -16.79
N GLU A 501 1.00 -16.97 -17.92
CA GLU A 501 1.80 -15.97 -18.62
C GLU A 501 2.02 -14.75 -17.70
N LYS A 502 3.27 -14.29 -17.63
CA LYS A 502 3.68 -13.16 -16.78
C LYS A 502 3.89 -11.94 -17.67
N GLU A 503 2.94 -11.01 -17.65
CA GLU A 503 3.05 -9.73 -18.36
C GLU A 503 3.50 -8.66 -17.37
N ILE A 504 4.79 -8.30 -17.44
CA ILE A 504 5.47 -7.47 -16.44
C ILE A 504 5.65 -6.05 -16.97
N LEU A 505 4.88 -5.10 -16.45
CA LEU A 505 5.01 -3.68 -16.73
C LEU A 505 5.76 -2.99 -15.58
N TRP A 506 7.09 -2.95 -15.68
CA TRP A 506 7.91 -2.25 -14.70
C TRP A 506 8.54 -0.98 -15.28
N THR A 507 8.76 0.02 -14.42
CA THR A 507 9.56 1.16 -14.84
C THR A 507 11.00 0.73 -15.15
N SER A 508 11.52 -0.34 -14.51
CA SER A 508 12.89 -0.83 -14.74
C SER A 508 13.11 -1.69 -15.98
N ASN A 509 12.06 -2.23 -16.59
CA ASN A 509 12.19 -2.94 -17.86
C ASN A 509 11.77 -2.07 -19.05
N GLY A 510 11.32 -0.83 -18.79
CA GLY A 510 10.88 0.11 -19.82
C GLY A 510 9.48 -0.17 -20.37
N GLU A 511 8.76 -1.15 -19.83
CA GLU A 511 7.41 -1.51 -20.27
C GLU A 511 6.32 -0.66 -19.58
N LEU A 512 6.67 0.08 -18.52
CA LEU A 512 5.81 1.11 -17.91
C LEU A 512 6.40 2.51 -18.13
N GLN A 513 5.84 3.24 -19.10
CA GLN A 513 6.17 4.64 -19.39
C GLN A 513 4.96 5.58 -19.22
N GLY A 514 3.76 5.03 -19.16
CA GLY A 514 2.57 5.77 -18.73
C GLY A 514 1.26 5.02 -18.96
N THR A 515 0.16 5.78 -18.96
CA THR A 515 -1.20 5.26 -19.02
C THR A 515 -1.50 4.37 -20.23
N ASP A 516 -0.90 4.66 -21.39
CA ASP A 516 -1.18 3.90 -22.61
C ASP A 516 -0.67 2.46 -22.53
N ASP A 517 0.43 2.22 -21.83
CA ASP A 517 1.01 0.87 -21.65
C ASP A 517 0.08 0.00 -20.79
N VAL A 518 -0.38 0.57 -19.66
CA VAL A 518 -1.34 -0.07 -18.76
C VAL A 518 -2.67 -0.35 -19.45
N LEU A 519 -3.21 0.63 -20.18
CA LEU A 519 -4.45 0.46 -20.96
C LEU A 519 -4.28 -0.64 -22.02
N SER A 520 -3.16 -0.66 -22.73
CA SER A 520 -2.87 -1.65 -23.77
C SER A 520 -2.85 -3.08 -23.19
N ALA A 521 -2.13 -3.29 -22.08
CA ALA A 521 -2.05 -4.58 -21.42
C ALA A 521 -3.42 -5.05 -20.92
N ILE A 522 -4.15 -4.20 -20.17
CA ILE A 522 -5.47 -4.56 -19.65
C ILE A 522 -6.44 -4.87 -20.80
N ASN A 523 -6.40 -4.10 -21.90
CA ASN A 523 -7.23 -4.33 -23.09
C ASN A 523 -6.97 -5.70 -23.76
N GLY A 524 -5.79 -6.30 -23.57
CA GLY A 524 -5.49 -7.68 -23.97
C GLY A 524 -6.32 -8.72 -23.21
N GLY A 525 -6.66 -8.40 -21.95
CA GLY A 525 -7.34 -9.25 -20.98
C GLY A 525 -6.36 -10.12 -20.20
N SER A 526 -6.63 -10.30 -18.91
CA SER A 526 -5.84 -11.13 -17.99
C SER A 526 -6.76 -11.79 -16.96
N GLY A 527 -6.33 -12.86 -16.29
CA GLY A 527 -7.02 -13.42 -15.14
C GLY A 527 -6.77 -12.61 -13.86
N PHE A 528 -5.55 -12.10 -13.72
CA PHE A 528 -5.14 -11.23 -12.62
C PHE A 528 -4.48 -9.95 -13.10
N LEU A 529 -4.68 -8.89 -12.32
CA LEU A 529 -4.07 -7.58 -12.51
C LEU A 529 -3.57 -7.09 -11.16
N PHE A 530 -2.27 -6.86 -11.02
CA PHE A 530 -1.68 -6.42 -9.77
C PHE A 530 -0.93 -5.10 -9.94
N PHE A 531 -1.34 -4.08 -9.20
CA PHE A 531 -0.62 -2.82 -9.07
C PHE A 531 0.06 -2.75 -7.70
N SER A 532 1.37 -2.46 -7.64
CA SER A 532 2.09 -2.23 -6.39
C SER A 532 2.90 -0.94 -6.49
N GLY A 533 2.51 0.09 -5.73
CA GLY A 533 3.04 1.46 -5.89
C GLY A 533 2.21 2.48 -5.11
N HIS A 534 2.11 3.71 -5.62
CA HIS A 534 1.41 4.81 -4.95
C HIS A 534 -0.02 5.01 -5.47
N GLY A 535 -0.91 5.39 -4.56
CA GLY A 535 -2.34 5.51 -4.86
C GLY A 535 -2.99 6.77 -4.30
N SER A 536 -4.14 7.09 -4.89
CA SER A 536 -5.16 7.99 -4.35
C SER A 536 -6.53 7.51 -4.86
N PRO A 537 -7.66 8.12 -4.43
CA PRO A 537 -8.96 7.89 -5.05
C PRO A 537 -8.96 8.08 -6.58
N ASN A 538 -8.13 8.98 -7.12
CA ASN A 538 -8.14 9.31 -8.55
C ASN A 538 -7.17 8.47 -9.38
N VAL A 539 -5.98 8.18 -8.87
CA VAL A 539 -4.83 7.78 -9.70
C VAL A 539 -3.97 6.76 -8.99
N TRP A 540 -3.39 5.86 -9.79
CA TRP A 540 -2.28 5.00 -9.40
C TRP A 540 -1.03 5.39 -10.20
N ALA A 541 0.11 5.48 -9.53
CA ALA A 541 1.39 5.91 -10.08
C ALA A 541 2.58 5.28 -9.35
N ASP A 542 3.74 5.34 -9.97
CA ASP A 542 5.00 4.87 -9.40
C ASP A 542 6.18 5.73 -9.87
N GLN A 543 7.43 5.37 -9.56
CA GLN A 543 8.62 6.09 -10.02
C GLN A 543 9.60 5.22 -10.80
N TYR A 544 10.46 5.88 -11.58
CA TYR A 544 11.61 5.25 -12.23
C TYR A 544 12.70 4.85 -11.24
N PRO A 545 13.47 3.78 -11.54
CA PRO A 545 14.59 3.32 -10.71
C PRO A 545 15.58 4.42 -10.34
N GLY A 546 15.94 4.49 -9.05
CA GLY A 546 16.82 5.51 -8.50
C GLY A 546 16.13 6.84 -8.20
N ILE A 547 14.85 6.99 -8.59
CA ILE A 547 14.04 8.20 -8.45
C ILE A 547 14.86 9.44 -8.87
N PRO A 548 15.32 9.50 -10.13
CA PRO A 548 16.22 10.55 -10.59
C PRO A 548 15.51 11.89 -10.62
N GLY A 549 16.18 12.92 -10.13
CA GLY A 549 15.61 14.25 -10.01
C GLY A 549 14.44 14.31 -9.04
N ASP A 550 14.35 13.33 -8.14
CA ASP A 550 13.32 13.27 -7.11
C ASP A 550 11.94 12.84 -7.62
N ARG A 551 10.98 12.62 -6.71
CA ARG A 551 9.63 12.11 -7.02
C ARG A 551 8.94 12.93 -8.11
N ALA A 552 9.13 14.26 -8.12
CA ALA A 552 8.50 15.14 -9.09
C ALA A 552 8.96 14.89 -10.53
N HIS A 553 10.19 14.43 -10.74
CA HIS A 553 10.77 14.18 -12.07
C HIS A 553 10.75 12.70 -12.46
N SER A 554 10.72 11.79 -11.48
CA SER A 554 10.70 10.35 -11.71
C SER A 554 9.30 9.73 -11.79
N SER A 555 8.24 10.44 -11.41
CA SER A 555 6.88 9.90 -11.37
C SER A 555 6.34 9.49 -12.75
N VAL A 556 5.79 8.29 -12.82
CA VAL A 556 5.07 7.72 -13.95
C VAL A 556 3.63 7.47 -13.54
N THR A 557 2.69 8.16 -14.19
CA THR A 557 1.25 7.89 -14.00
C THR A 557 0.88 6.61 -14.73
N GLY A 558 0.51 5.57 -13.98
CA GLY A 558 0.07 4.29 -14.55
C GLY A 558 -1.38 4.34 -15.03
N MET A 559 -2.32 4.89 -14.25
CA MET A 559 -3.71 5.07 -14.70
C MET A 559 -4.46 6.03 -13.78
N GLU A 560 -5.39 6.81 -14.34
CA GLU A 560 -6.22 7.76 -13.58
C GLU A 560 -7.70 7.68 -13.98
N VAL A 561 -8.58 7.94 -13.01
CA VAL A 561 -10.05 7.99 -13.17
C VAL A 561 -10.43 9.24 -13.93
N THR A 562 -10.00 10.43 -13.49
CA THR A 562 -10.31 11.69 -14.17
C THR A 562 -9.14 12.65 -14.23
N LYS A 563 -9.05 13.38 -15.35
CA LYS A 563 -8.19 14.56 -15.50
C LYS A 563 -8.88 15.85 -15.04
N LEU A 564 -10.15 15.82 -14.66
CA LEU A 564 -10.86 17.02 -14.22
C LEU A 564 -10.43 17.40 -12.81
N SER A 565 -9.70 18.51 -12.66
CA SER A 565 -9.24 19.02 -11.37
C SER A 565 -9.29 20.53 -11.29
N LEU A 566 -9.31 21.06 -10.06
CA LEU A 566 -9.18 22.50 -9.79
C LEU A 566 -7.92 23.08 -10.46
N TRP A 567 -6.80 22.35 -10.38
CA TRP A 567 -5.51 22.77 -10.93
C TRP A 567 -5.54 22.88 -12.44
N ASN A 568 -6.18 21.93 -13.11
CA ASN A 568 -6.28 21.96 -14.57
C ASN A 568 -7.18 23.10 -15.04
N VAL A 569 -8.29 23.38 -14.33
CA VAL A 569 -9.14 24.53 -14.60
C VAL A 569 -8.40 25.85 -14.42
N LEU A 570 -7.65 26.01 -13.33
CA LEU A 570 -6.79 27.18 -13.12
C LEU A 570 -5.69 27.29 -14.18
N GLY A 571 -5.14 26.15 -14.61
CA GLY A 571 -4.15 26.07 -15.67
C GLY A 571 -4.68 26.58 -17.02
N LEU A 572 -5.89 26.20 -17.39
CA LEU A 572 -6.58 26.71 -18.58
C LEU A 572 -6.82 28.22 -18.50
N LEU A 573 -7.24 28.73 -17.33
CA LEU A 573 -7.50 30.16 -17.12
C LEU A 573 -6.22 31.01 -17.17
N THR A 574 -5.08 30.44 -16.75
CA THR A 574 -3.77 31.11 -16.75
C THR A 574 -2.99 30.90 -18.06
N GLY A 575 -3.43 30.00 -18.93
CA GLY A 575 -2.74 29.64 -20.17
C GLY A 575 -1.53 28.72 -19.96
N SER A 576 -1.38 28.10 -18.79
CA SER A 576 -0.32 27.14 -18.49
C SER A 576 -0.67 25.69 -18.90
N ARG A 577 -1.94 25.44 -19.26
CA ARG A 577 -2.43 24.16 -19.82
C ARG A 577 -3.34 24.41 -21.00
N ASN A 578 -3.48 23.39 -21.86
CA ASN A 578 -4.35 23.37 -23.02
C ASN A 578 -5.55 22.43 -22.78
N LEU A 579 -6.63 22.62 -23.53
CA LEU A 579 -7.83 21.77 -23.43
C LEU A 579 -7.53 20.31 -23.82
N ASP A 580 -6.57 20.10 -24.72
CA ASP A 580 -6.15 18.77 -25.15
C ASP A 580 -5.50 17.98 -24.01
N ASP A 581 -4.92 18.66 -23.00
CA ASP A 581 -4.34 18.02 -21.81
C ASP A 581 -5.42 17.33 -20.95
N LEU A 582 -6.69 17.68 -21.14
CA LEU A 582 -7.86 17.07 -20.48
C LEU A 582 -8.51 15.95 -21.29
N THR A 583 -7.95 15.57 -22.44
CA THR A 583 -8.55 14.56 -23.32
C THR A 583 -7.74 13.25 -23.26
N PRO A 584 -8.40 12.08 -23.03
CA PRO A 584 -9.78 11.93 -22.56
C PRO A 584 -9.96 12.44 -21.13
N MET A 585 -11.18 12.88 -20.80
CA MET A 585 -11.51 13.40 -19.45
C MET A 585 -11.50 12.30 -18.39
N TYR A 586 -11.87 11.08 -18.79
CA TYR A 586 -11.85 9.88 -17.98
C TYR A 586 -10.99 8.82 -18.67
N PRO A 587 -9.66 8.81 -18.45
CA PRO A 587 -8.75 7.88 -19.14
C PRO A 587 -9.10 6.41 -18.94
N MET A 588 -9.50 6.02 -17.72
CA MET A 588 -9.93 4.64 -17.41
C MET A 588 -11.14 4.16 -18.22
N ASP A 589 -11.95 5.07 -18.78
CA ASP A 589 -13.09 4.70 -19.65
C ASP A 589 -12.65 4.21 -21.04
N LEU A 590 -11.35 4.34 -21.38
CA LEU A 590 -10.77 3.77 -22.60
C LEU A 590 -10.53 2.26 -22.53
N LEU A 591 -10.72 1.64 -21.36
CA LEU A 591 -10.66 0.19 -21.23
C LEU A 591 -11.72 -0.47 -22.12
N SER A 592 -11.32 -1.54 -22.78
CA SER A 592 -12.05 -2.21 -23.87
C SER A 592 -11.81 -3.73 -23.89
N ASN A 593 -11.35 -4.31 -22.78
CA ASN A 593 -11.16 -5.76 -22.61
C ASN A 593 -12.45 -6.58 -22.60
N GLY A 594 -13.63 -5.94 -22.64
CA GLY A 594 -14.91 -6.62 -22.75
C GLY A 594 -15.15 -7.59 -21.59
N GLU A 595 -15.35 -8.87 -21.89
CA GLU A 595 -15.65 -9.92 -20.91
C GLU A 595 -14.39 -10.58 -20.32
N LYS A 596 -13.19 -10.17 -20.74
CA LYS A 596 -11.91 -10.66 -20.22
C LYS A 596 -11.52 -9.89 -18.95
N LEU A 597 -12.25 -10.16 -17.88
CA LEU A 597 -12.26 -9.34 -16.67
C LEU A 597 -11.31 -9.93 -15.61
N PRO A 598 -10.16 -9.28 -15.31
CA PRO A 598 -9.27 -9.72 -14.25
C PRO A 598 -9.87 -9.51 -12.86
N ILE A 599 -9.33 -10.24 -11.89
CA ILE A 599 -9.38 -9.86 -10.48
C ILE A 599 -8.21 -8.89 -10.24
N ALA A 600 -8.55 -7.66 -9.84
CA ALA A 600 -7.58 -6.60 -9.61
C ALA A 600 -7.16 -6.54 -8.13
N VAL A 601 -5.87 -6.61 -7.85
CA VAL A 601 -5.26 -6.30 -6.55
C VAL A 601 -4.55 -4.97 -6.70
N VAL A 602 -4.92 -3.96 -5.92
CA VAL A 602 -4.44 -2.59 -6.07
C VAL A 602 -3.79 -2.12 -4.78
N GLY A 603 -2.46 -2.12 -4.78
CA GLY A 603 -1.64 -1.52 -3.75
C GLY A 603 -1.60 0.01 -3.85
N GLY A 604 -1.20 0.64 -2.75
CA GLY A 604 -1.12 2.10 -2.59
C GLY A 604 -2.31 2.70 -1.84
N CYS A 605 -2.18 3.98 -1.45
CA CYS A 605 -3.18 4.66 -0.62
C CYS A 605 -4.52 4.90 -1.33
N HIS A 606 -5.62 4.84 -0.56
CA HIS A 606 -6.97 5.34 -0.86
C HIS A 606 -7.62 4.92 -2.20
N ASN A 607 -7.01 4.00 -2.95
CA ASN A 607 -7.48 3.55 -4.26
C ASN A 607 -8.89 2.91 -4.21
N SER A 608 -9.27 2.43 -3.01
CA SER A 608 -10.56 1.82 -2.71
C SER A 608 -11.36 2.66 -1.70
N GLN A 609 -11.06 3.94 -1.48
CA GLN A 609 -11.82 4.82 -0.59
C GLN A 609 -13.22 5.18 -1.15
N PHE A 610 -14.14 4.23 -1.18
CA PHE A 610 -15.41 4.32 -1.91
C PHE A 610 -16.45 5.30 -1.32
N ASN A 611 -16.02 6.29 -0.53
CA ASN A 611 -16.82 7.43 -0.04
C ASN A 611 -16.56 8.77 -0.78
N VAL A 612 -15.95 8.76 -1.97
CA VAL A 612 -15.69 9.99 -2.73
C VAL A 612 -16.84 10.40 -3.67
N SER A 613 -16.94 11.70 -3.93
CA SER A 613 -17.75 12.29 -5.00
C SER A 613 -17.11 13.59 -5.50
N MET A 614 -17.53 14.07 -6.68
CA MET A 614 -16.82 15.15 -7.40
C MET A 614 -16.69 16.44 -6.59
N ILE A 615 -17.78 16.91 -5.97
CA ILE A 615 -17.79 18.20 -5.24
C ILE A 615 -16.89 18.15 -3.99
N PRO A 616 -16.98 17.13 -3.10
CA PRO A 616 -16.03 16.97 -2.00
C PRO A 616 -14.57 16.91 -2.47
N GLY A 617 -14.27 16.20 -3.55
CA GLY A 617 -12.90 16.11 -4.08
C GLY A 617 -12.34 17.46 -4.58
N VAL A 618 -13.14 18.25 -5.30
CA VAL A 618 -12.74 19.61 -5.72
C VAL A 618 -12.65 20.56 -4.52
N ARG A 619 -13.55 20.42 -3.55
CA ARG A 619 -13.54 21.25 -2.33
C ARG A 619 -12.23 21.11 -1.57
N GLU A 620 -11.67 19.92 -1.46
CA GLU A 620 -10.35 19.72 -0.85
C GLU A 620 -9.25 20.56 -1.52
N GLY A 621 -9.29 20.72 -2.85
CA GLY A 621 -8.37 21.63 -3.56
C GLY A 621 -8.51 23.10 -3.12
N LEU A 622 -9.72 23.54 -2.77
CA LEU A 622 -9.94 24.88 -2.20
C LEU A 622 -9.45 24.99 -0.76
N GLU A 623 -9.52 23.90 0.01
CA GLU A 623 -9.01 23.81 1.38
C GLU A 623 -7.48 23.91 1.39
N ILE A 624 -6.80 23.28 0.41
CA ILE A 624 -5.36 23.43 0.17
C ILE A 624 -5.00 24.90 -0.13
N LEU A 625 -5.77 25.57 -1.00
CA LEU A 625 -5.52 26.99 -1.33
C LEU A 625 -5.85 27.96 -0.18
N PHE A 626 -6.80 27.60 0.68
CA PHE A 626 -7.29 28.44 1.76
C PHE A 626 -7.44 27.62 3.05
N PRO A 627 -6.35 27.33 3.79
CA PRO A 627 -6.36 26.44 4.96
C PRO A 627 -7.39 26.81 6.05
N SER A 628 -7.82 28.08 6.11
CA SER A 628 -8.87 28.56 7.01
C SER A 628 -10.26 27.91 6.82
N ILE A 629 -10.50 27.16 5.72
CA ILE A 629 -11.78 26.50 5.40
C ILE A 629 -11.90 25.14 6.12
N GLY A 630 -10.81 24.63 6.71
CA GLY A 630 -10.72 23.32 7.35
C GLY A 630 -10.36 22.21 6.36
N HIS A 631 -10.12 20.99 6.85
CA HIS A 631 -9.69 19.85 6.05
C HIS A 631 -10.78 18.78 5.99
N SER A 632 -11.21 18.42 4.78
CA SER A 632 -12.22 17.39 4.54
C SER A 632 -11.66 15.97 4.48
N SER A 633 -10.34 15.81 4.30
CA SER A 633 -9.62 14.51 4.22
C SER A 633 -10.24 13.58 3.18
N MET A 634 -10.48 14.10 1.98
CA MET A 634 -11.04 13.30 0.87
C MET A 634 -9.96 12.60 0.09
N TRP A 635 -8.71 13.08 0.18
CA TRP A 635 -7.53 12.52 -0.49
C TRP A 635 -7.63 12.55 -2.03
N CYS A 636 -8.54 13.35 -2.56
CA CYS A 636 -8.73 13.57 -4.00
C CYS A 636 -7.79 14.64 -4.56
N HIS A 637 -7.10 15.40 -3.71
CA HIS A 637 -6.12 16.44 -4.08
C HIS A 637 -6.67 17.47 -5.07
N GLY A 638 -7.95 17.84 -4.93
CA GLY A 638 -8.61 18.82 -5.82
C GLY A 638 -9.13 18.25 -7.14
N TYR A 639 -9.05 16.93 -7.36
CA TYR A 639 -9.67 16.26 -8.50
C TYR A 639 -11.15 16.02 -8.27
N ALA A 640 -11.94 16.14 -9.34
CA ALA A 640 -13.38 15.90 -9.34
C ALA A 640 -13.67 14.40 -9.49
N VAL A 641 -13.23 13.60 -8.51
CA VAL A 641 -13.32 12.14 -8.54
C VAL A 641 -14.78 11.70 -8.36
N PRO A 642 -15.45 11.12 -9.38
CA PRO A 642 -16.83 10.67 -9.23
C PRO A 642 -16.94 9.42 -8.38
N GLU A 643 -15.92 8.56 -8.46
CA GLU A 643 -15.75 7.30 -7.77
C GLU A 643 -14.29 6.89 -7.79
N THR A 644 -13.86 6.04 -6.85
CA THR A 644 -12.44 5.70 -6.72
C THR A 644 -11.95 4.80 -7.84
N PHE A 645 -10.62 4.73 -7.97
CA PHE A 645 -9.91 3.86 -8.89
C PHE A 645 -10.48 2.44 -8.94
N SER A 646 -10.53 1.74 -7.79
CA SER A 646 -11.02 0.36 -7.72
C SER A 646 -12.52 0.23 -8.01
N TRP A 647 -13.32 1.23 -7.64
CA TRP A 647 -14.74 1.26 -7.97
C TRP A 647 -14.95 1.42 -9.49
N ARG A 648 -14.29 2.40 -10.12
CA ARG A 648 -14.44 2.69 -11.56
C ARG A 648 -14.00 1.49 -12.42
N LEU A 649 -12.96 0.77 -12.00
CA LEU A 649 -12.52 -0.47 -12.66
C LEU A 649 -13.65 -1.51 -12.76
N ILE A 650 -14.42 -1.71 -11.70
CA ILE A 650 -15.52 -2.70 -11.69
C ILE A 650 -16.74 -2.17 -12.46
N GLN A 651 -17.03 -0.87 -12.36
CA GLN A 651 -18.22 -0.27 -12.99
C GLN A 651 -18.06 0.04 -14.48
N ASN A 652 -16.87 -0.11 -15.07
CA ASN A 652 -16.69 0.16 -16.50
C ASN A 652 -17.57 -0.79 -17.35
N PRO A 653 -18.53 -0.29 -18.14
CA PRO A 653 -19.46 -1.14 -18.89
C PRO A 653 -18.81 -1.84 -20.09
N ASN A 654 -17.62 -1.41 -20.54
CA ASN A 654 -16.93 -1.94 -21.72
C ASN A 654 -15.73 -2.84 -21.38
N GLY A 655 -15.52 -3.15 -20.11
CA GLY A 655 -14.34 -3.87 -19.65
C GLY A 655 -14.04 -3.61 -18.19
N GLY A 656 -12.77 -3.38 -17.85
CA GLY A 656 -12.32 -3.20 -16.48
C GLY A 656 -12.11 -4.53 -15.79
N ALA A 657 -12.57 -4.67 -14.54
CA ALA A 657 -12.33 -5.85 -13.71
C ALA A 657 -13.64 -6.55 -13.29
N ILE A 658 -13.55 -7.83 -12.88
CA ILE A 658 -14.68 -8.58 -12.28
C ILE A 658 -14.76 -8.33 -10.77
N ALA A 659 -13.60 -8.09 -10.17
CA ALA A 659 -13.45 -7.71 -8.77
C ALA A 659 -12.20 -6.85 -8.62
N SER A 660 -12.14 -6.05 -7.55
CA SER A 660 -11.00 -5.25 -7.18
C SER A 660 -10.85 -5.26 -5.66
N MET A 661 -9.61 -5.24 -5.16
CA MET A 661 -9.33 -5.06 -3.73
C MET A 661 -8.19 -4.09 -3.50
N GLY A 662 -8.23 -3.37 -2.38
CA GLY A 662 -7.22 -2.36 -2.05
C GLY A 662 -7.62 -1.50 -0.86
N ASN A 663 -6.87 -0.42 -0.64
CA ASN A 663 -6.96 0.38 0.59
C ASN A 663 -8.03 1.48 0.53
N THR A 664 -8.84 1.57 1.58
CA THR A 664 -9.76 2.70 1.82
C THR A 664 -9.09 3.88 2.54
N GLY A 665 -7.87 3.70 3.04
CA GLY A 665 -7.05 4.69 3.76
C GLY A 665 -5.61 4.75 3.27
N LEU A 666 -4.71 5.30 4.10
CA LEU A 666 -3.27 5.27 3.90
C LEU A 666 -2.78 3.81 3.91
N GLY A 667 -2.50 3.27 2.72
CA GLY A 667 -1.83 1.99 2.55
C GLY A 667 -0.38 2.11 2.99
N TYR A 668 0.08 1.23 3.88
CA TYR A 668 1.46 1.27 4.38
C TYR A 668 2.33 0.23 3.68
N GLY A 669 3.47 0.64 3.14
CA GLY A 669 4.47 -0.24 2.54
C GLY A 669 5.74 -0.33 3.41
N MET A 670 6.52 -1.38 3.22
CA MET A 670 7.79 -1.57 3.93
C MET A 670 8.94 -1.31 2.94
N PRO A 671 9.85 -0.34 3.21
CA PRO A 671 10.95 -0.02 2.30
C PRO A 671 12.11 -1.00 2.44
N GLY A 672 12.96 -1.04 1.41
CA GLY A 672 14.19 -1.82 1.41
C GLY A 672 13.94 -3.33 1.56
N LYS A 673 14.96 -4.07 2.02
CA LYS A 673 14.96 -5.55 1.95
C LYS A 673 13.87 -6.30 2.73
N GLU A 674 13.15 -5.63 3.62
CA GLU A 674 12.09 -6.21 4.45
C GLU A 674 10.70 -6.10 3.80
N LEU A 675 10.61 -5.52 2.60
CA LEU A 675 9.36 -5.25 1.88
C LEU A 675 8.38 -6.43 1.77
N THR A 676 8.89 -7.66 1.63
CA THR A 676 8.06 -8.87 1.47
C THR A 676 7.65 -9.47 2.82
N THR A 677 8.32 -9.13 3.91
CA THR A 677 8.18 -9.77 5.23
C THR A 677 7.65 -8.84 6.33
N GLY A 678 7.81 -7.53 6.19
CA GLY A 678 7.52 -6.54 7.23
C GLY A 678 6.05 -6.16 7.44
N GLY A 679 5.13 -6.75 6.66
CA GLY A 679 3.69 -6.48 6.74
C GLY A 679 3.19 -5.47 5.70
N GLY A 680 2.00 -4.93 5.95
CA GLY A 680 1.42 -3.86 5.16
C GLY A 680 0.91 -4.31 3.79
N ASP A 681 0.87 -3.34 2.89
CA ASP A 681 0.31 -3.45 1.55
C ASP A 681 1.05 -4.50 0.72
N SER A 682 2.39 -4.50 0.72
CA SER A 682 3.17 -5.53 0.03
C SER A 682 2.87 -6.93 0.57
N TRP A 683 2.84 -7.12 1.89
CA TRP A 683 2.62 -8.45 2.46
C TRP A 683 1.21 -8.97 2.18
N ILE A 684 0.17 -8.15 2.41
CA ILE A 684 -1.23 -8.58 2.29
C ILE A 684 -1.61 -8.83 0.83
N THR A 685 -1.08 -8.04 -0.11
CA THR A 685 -1.32 -8.24 -1.55
C THR A 685 -0.61 -9.48 -2.08
N ILE A 686 0.65 -9.73 -1.69
CA ILE A 686 1.36 -10.99 -2.00
C ILE A 686 0.60 -12.19 -1.46
N GLU A 687 0.08 -12.09 -0.23
CA GLU A 687 -0.60 -13.19 0.44
C GLU A 687 -1.85 -13.65 -0.32
N PHE A 688 -2.61 -12.74 -0.95
CA PHE A 688 -3.73 -13.11 -1.82
C PHE A 688 -3.31 -14.06 -2.95
N PHE A 689 -2.20 -13.77 -3.63
CA PHE A 689 -1.68 -14.61 -4.70
C PHE A 689 -1.13 -15.94 -4.18
N ARG A 690 -0.58 -15.96 -2.96
CA ARG A 690 -0.19 -17.20 -2.29
C ARG A 690 -1.40 -18.07 -1.95
N GLN A 691 -2.47 -17.48 -1.44
CA GLN A 691 -3.71 -18.20 -1.14
C GLN A 691 -4.33 -18.82 -2.41
N TYR A 692 -4.32 -18.10 -3.52
CA TYR A 692 -4.76 -18.64 -4.81
C TYR A 692 -3.79 -19.70 -5.37
N GLY A 693 -2.55 -19.30 -5.67
CA GLY A 693 -1.61 -20.09 -6.47
C GLY A 693 -0.90 -21.22 -5.74
N GLU A 694 -0.65 -21.06 -4.43
CA GLU A 694 0.05 -22.07 -3.62
C GLU A 694 -0.92 -22.86 -2.73
N GLN A 695 -1.89 -22.19 -2.09
CA GLN A 695 -2.85 -22.85 -1.19
C GLN A 695 -4.08 -23.42 -1.93
N GLY A 696 -4.28 -23.06 -3.21
CA GLY A 696 -5.33 -23.62 -4.06
C GLY A 696 -6.74 -23.11 -3.74
N GLN A 697 -6.87 -21.91 -3.17
CA GLN A 697 -8.17 -21.28 -2.96
C GLN A 697 -8.79 -20.88 -4.31
N GLU A 698 -10.02 -21.33 -4.59
CA GLU A 698 -10.70 -21.09 -5.88
C GLU A 698 -11.89 -20.12 -5.78
N ILE A 699 -12.39 -19.85 -4.58
CA ILE A 699 -13.52 -18.93 -4.34
C ILE A 699 -12.96 -17.59 -3.86
N LEU A 700 -13.38 -16.50 -4.51
CA LEU A 700 -12.80 -15.17 -4.30
C LEU A 700 -12.93 -14.70 -2.84
N GLY A 701 -14.11 -14.85 -2.24
CA GLY A 701 -14.36 -14.44 -0.86
C GLY A 701 -13.57 -15.26 0.15
N ASP A 702 -13.34 -16.55 -0.11
CA ASP A 702 -12.55 -17.41 0.76
C ASP A 702 -11.06 -17.10 0.63
N THR A 703 -10.56 -16.91 -0.59
CA THR A 703 -9.18 -16.46 -0.85
C THR A 703 -8.90 -15.15 -0.09
N TYR A 704 -9.83 -14.20 -0.16
CA TYR A 704 -9.75 -12.93 0.55
C TYR A 704 -9.80 -13.10 2.07
N ARG A 705 -10.75 -13.91 2.60
CA ARG A 705 -10.84 -14.21 4.04
C ARG A 705 -9.55 -14.84 4.56
N GLN A 706 -8.98 -15.82 3.86
CA GLN A 706 -7.75 -16.47 4.31
C GLN A 706 -6.53 -15.57 4.21
N THR A 707 -6.54 -14.62 3.27
CA THR A 707 -5.54 -13.55 3.25
C THR A 707 -5.60 -12.72 4.53
N LEU A 708 -6.81 -12.33 4.98
CA LEU A 708 -6.99 -11.62 6.25
C LEU A 708 -6.57 -12.48 7.45
N ASN A 709 -7.04 -13.73 7.54
CA ASN A 709 -6.69 -14.64 8.64
C ASN A 709 -5.17 -14.81 8.75
N SER A 710 -4.49 -15.06 7.63
CA SER A 710 -3.04 -15.22 7.58
C SER A 710 -2.30 -13.97 8.06
N TYR A 711 -2.79 -12.77 7.70
CA TYR A 711 -2.24 -11.51 8.22
C TYR A 711 -2.43 -11.38 9.73
N ILE A 712 -3.65 -11.66 10.20
CA ILE A 712 -4.03 -11.62 11.62
C ILE A 712 -3.22 -12.63 12.44
N ASP A 713 -2.91 -13.80 11.88
CA ASP A 713 -2.07 -14.82 12.52
C ASP A 713 -0.57 -14.46 12.54
N THR A 714 -0.13 -13.61 11.62
CA THR A 714 1.29 -13.27 11.46
C THR A 714 1.71 -12.05 12.28
N PHE A 715 0.80 -11.09 12.47
CA PHE A 715 1.14 -9.79 13.05
C PHE A 715 0.31 -9.47 14.30
N ASP A 716 0.91 -8.66 15.18
CA ASP A 716 0.23 -8.13 16.37
C ASP A 716 -0.79 -7.07 15.97
N MET A 717 -2.07 -7.38 16.15
CA MET A 717 -3.18 -6.46 15.83
C MET A 717 -3.35 -5.35 16.88
N THR A 718 -2.61 -5.39 17.99
CA THR A 718 -2.58 -4.29 18.97
C THR A 718 -1.54 -3.22 18.61
N ASP A 719 -0.60 -3.52 17.71
CA ASP A 719 0.45 -2.60 17.29
C ASP A 719 -0.03 -1.64 16.18
N LEU A 720 -0.80 -0.63 16.59
CA LEU A 720 -1.20 0.47 15.71
C LEU A 720 0.02 1.23 15.16
N SER A 721 1.10 1.33 15.93
CA SER A 721 2.29 2.11 15.57
C SER A 721 3.04 1.50 14.39
N ALA A 722 3.05 0.17 14.29
CA ALA A 722 3.52 -0.54 13.11
C ALA A 722 2.53 -0.39 11.95
N GLY A 723 1.22 -0.32 12.23
CA GLY A 723 0.15 -0.07 11.27
C GLY A 723 -0.69 -1.31 10.90
N HIS A 724 -0.49 -2.43 11.58
CA HIS A 724 -1.14 -3.71 11.29
C HIS A 724 -2.68 -3.72 11.39
N PRO A 725 -3.32 -3.24 12.49
CA PRO A 725 -4.79 -3.19 12.57
C PRO A 725 -5.40 -2.29 11.48
N LYS A 726 -4.68 -1.24 11.07
CA LYS A 726 -5.11 -0.41 9.94
C LYS A 726 -5.05 -1.15 8.62
N THR A 727 -3.97 -1.90 8.34
CA THR A 727 -3.83 -2.66 7.09
C THR A 727 -5.05 -3.56 6.83
N ILE A 728 -5.46 -4.35 7.81
CA ILE A 728 -6.56 -5.31 7.62
C ILE A 728 -7.94 -4.65 7.56
N THR A 729 -8.17 -3.57 8.31
CA THR A 729 -9.49 -2.93 8.39
C THR A 729 -9.77 -2.03 7.19
N GLN A 730 -8.74 -1.49 6.55
CA GLN A 730 -8.89 -0.62 5.38
C GLN A 730 -8.89 -1.39 4.06
N TRP A 731 -8.33 -2.60 4.02
CA TRP A 731 -8.27 -3.41 2.82
C TRP A 731 -9.66 -4.00 2.57
N VAL A 732 -10.26 -3.68 1.42
CA VAL A 732 -11.66 -4.05 1.11
C VAL A 732 -11.74 -4.82 -0.19
N LEU A 733 -12.59 -5.84 -0.23
CA LEU A 733 -12.98 -6.54 -1.45
C LEU A 733 -14.22 -5.91 -2.07
N LEU A 734 -14.04 -5.37 -3.28
CA LEU A 734 -15.13 -4.97 -4.15
C LEU A 734 -15.39 -6.07 -5.21
N GLY A 735 -16.47 -6.83 -5.08
CA GLY A 735 -16.74 -7.99 -5.93
C GLY A 735 -17.84 -8.90 -5.38
N ASP A 736 -18.07 -10.03 -6.03
CA ASP A 736 -18.97 -11.09 -5.54
C ASP A 736 -18.15 -12.11 -4.72
N PRO A 737 -18.47 -12.36 -3.44
CA PRO A 737 -17.63 -13.19 -2.59
C PRO A 737 -17.75 -14.69 -2.94
N THR A 738 -18.78 -15.06 -3.69
CA THR A 738 -19.02 -16.44 -4.15
C THR A 738 -18.49 -16.70 -5.56
N LEU A 739 -17.83 -15.71 -6.17
CA LEU A 739 -17.26 -15.85 -7.50
C LEU A 739 -16.23 -16.98 -7.49
N LYS A 740 -16.42 -17.97 -8.36
CA LYS A 740 -15.36 -18.94 -8.66
C LYS A 740 -14.33 -18.26 -9.57
N ILE A 741 -13.10 -18.14 -9.07
CA ILE A 741 -11.97 -17.60 -9.82
C ILE A 741 -11.72 -18.49 -11.04
N GLY A 742 -11.76 -17.90 -12.23
CA GLY A 742 -11.66 -18.66 -13.48
C GLY A 742 -13.00 -19.19 -14.01
N GLY A 743 -14.13 -18.89 -13.37
CA GLY A 743 -15.45 -19.33 -13.79
C GLY A 743 -15.68 -20.83 -13.56
N TYR A 744 -16.74 -21.36 -14.17
CA TYR A 744 -17.14 -22.77 -14.03
C TYR A 744 -17.00 -23.49 -15.39
N GLU A 745 -16.73 -24.80 -15.36
CA GLU A 745 -16.62 -25.65 -16.55
C GLU A 745 -17.93 -25.85 -17.33
#